data_AF-A0A7C1BEV1-F1
#
_entry.id   AF-A0A7C1BEV1-F1
#
_cell.length_a   1.000
_cell.length_b   1.000
_cell.length_c   1.000
_cell.angle_alpha   90.00
_cell.angle_beta   90.00
_cell.angle_gamma   90.00
#
_symmetry.space_group_name_H-M   'P 1'
#
loop_
_entity.id
_entity.type
_entity.pdbx_description
1 polymer ?
#
loop_
_entity_poly.entity_id
_entity_poly.type
_entity_poly.pdbx_seq_one_letter_code
_entity_poly.pdbx_strand_id
1 'polypeptide(L)'
;MIPAIYQGLAPGYRYDLETIKLDSIDPAMEPGIKYKLSIEFEDFFKQCTGSEPWSVQRAWARRVLSGYSFAAIAPTGVGKTVFGIVMSLFKAQKGGKSLIIVPTSLLVHQALERAEWYMKRKNLNLQVIAYSSRHTRKEREETIKKIRNGSFHVLIVTNQFLARRHEILKMNDYSFIFVDDVDSLLRNSRNVDRLLELLGFTREEIMEALRKPGIRQNSLKKVLMLSTATGKPGPRTILFRRLLSFDIGVLRATNLRNISDIAVPQLSLEALTEIVEKMGYGGLVFTRNIEQGKTIAEQLNMAGFKAKLVEGSDPEAIEKFKNGEYWILVGAAKPYGALVRGIDLPETVRYCIFYEVPRYEVAIDNLKDQSNKLLSYLLLVIGEKVLAAKLLRDGEKYRSQAEKKIIEAVRNKTVNKTIPIIYRDGKPVICLPDISTYIQGSGRTSRLYPGGMSKGASFLIDREELLVPFIKRASAREIEFNYLEYVNLETLKKEIDEDRRRISELKGKVEAESLVKPVLFVVESPNKARTISKFFGKPGRRIIEGIPIYEFSTGNLIVTVIATGGHIVDLTTTRGYHGVLLKNGYMPVYTTLKRCRRCNTQFTDGDHCPRCGSTDIVDARKIISLLRRLAFEMGSVYIGTDPDVEGEKIAWDVSNLIYGFAGQVMRAEFHEVTRRAILQALQKPRELSFERVKAQIVRRIEDRWIGFELSQELQRRFHNRNLSAGRAQTPTLGWILERYRLAKQLEIQTVITSGELQLRMKGKHGDEGETQIHIEVLGEEEESLPPPPPFTTSEMLKEASRILRMPATRTMAIAQNLFEAGLITYHRTDSTRVSDAGLRIAKTYLGGRFTPRRWHMPGAHECIRPTKPLNPQELISLLREGIIRTPVKLTPDHIKLYNLIFKRFIASQDRQVKVVRQKARVKAVGETFEVDRIVEVKSRGWIENYPYLYKVQPRLKEGLSKAVIKHVKVRKAKPYTQGELISTMKQKGIGRPSTYAVIISKILQRKYVRDVKGYLIPTRTGYIIYNYLIKKYPDLISEERTRNLEKKMEMVESGAEDYQKIIDELYHEIKNKI
;
A
#
# COMPACT_ATOMS: atom_id res chain seq x y z
N MET A 1 11.59 29.65 -0.23
CA MET A 1 11.96 28.78 0.90
C MET A 1 11.12 29.15 2.12
N ILE A 2 10.64 28.20 2.93
CA ILE A 2 9.80 28.50 4.11
C ILE A 2 10.71 28.60 5.35
N PRO A 3 10.77 29.74 6.07
CA PRO A 3 11.57 29.91 7.27
C PRO A 3 11.03 29.07 8.43
N ALA A 4 11.91 28.29 9.05
CA ALA A 4 11.63 27.49 10.25
C ALA A 4 12.94 27.09 10.93
N ILE A 5 12.83 26.71 12.21
CA ILE A 5 13.92 26.14 13.00
C ILE A 5 13.57 24.72 13.42
N TYR A 6 14.52 23.81 13.30
CA TYR A 6 14.49 22.49 13.94
C TYR A 6 15.49 22.47 15.09
N GLN A 7 14.98 22.56 16.32
CA GLN A 7 15.75 22.80 17.52
C GLN A 7 16.71 21.65 17.84
N GLY A 8 18.01 21.96 17.93
CA GLY A 8 19.05 20.97 18.27
C GLY A 8 19.11 19.79 17.29
N LEU A 9 18.77 20.01 16.03
CA LEU A 9 18.67 18.98 14.99
C LEU A 9 19.62 19.22 13.80
N ALA A 10 20.60 20.11 13.91
CA ALA A 10 21.65 20.22 12.89
C ALA A 10 22.43 18.89 12.73
N PRO A 11 22.81 18.49 11.50
CA PRO A 11 23.67 17.33 11.29
C PRO A 11 25.00 17.44 12.05
N GLY A 12 25.38 16.41 12.81
CA GLY A 12 26.67 16.37 13.53
C GLY A 12 26.79 17.29 14.75
N TYR A 13 25.85 18.21 14.98
CA TYR A 13 25.89 19.18 16.08
C TYR A 13 24.60 19.24 16.89
N ARG A 14 24.68 19.74 18.13
CA ARG A 14 23.49 19.95 18.99
C ARG A 14 22.88 21.36 18.86
N TYR A 15 23.21 22.12 17.81
CA TYR A 15 22.62 23.44 17.56
C TYR A 15 21.40 23.37 16.62
N ASP A 16 20.73 24.51 16.46
CA ASP A 16 19.49 24.67 15.69
C ASP A 16 19.71 24.57 14.18
N LEU A 17 18.88 23.78 13.50
CA LEU A 17 18.84 23.69 12.05
C LEU A 17 17.86 24.74 11.51
N GLU A 18 18.36 25.82 10.92
CA GLU A 18 17.56 26.87 10.28
C GLU A 18 17.33 26.54 8.80
N THR A 19 16.08 26.51 8.34
CA THR A 19 15.78 26.19 6.93
C THR A 19 16.37 27.20 5.95
N ILE A 20 16.46 28.47 6.34
CA ILE A 20 17.04 29.55 5.54
C ILE A 20 18.57 29.46 5.37
N LYS A 21 19.23 28.61 6.16
CA LYS A 21 20.70 28.44 6.17
C LYS A 21 21.11 27.02 5.80
N LEU A 22 20.24 26.26 5.14
CA LEU A 22 20.51 24.86 4.80
C LEU A 22 21.79 24.68 3.97
N ASP A 23 22.10 25.61 3.08
CA ASP A 23 23.31 25.57 2.23
C ASP A 23 24.61 25.81 3.00
N SER A 24 24.54 26.42 4.19
CA SER A 24 25.70 26.64 5.06
C SER A 24 26.07 25.41 5.90
N ILE A 25 25.27 24.35 5.82
CA ILE A 25 25.47 23.12 6.59
C ILE A 25 26.30 22.17 5.77
N ASP A 26 27.49 21.82 6.27
CA ASP A 26 28.29 20.77 5.66
C ASP A 26 27.72 19.38 6.02
N PRO A 27 27.04 18.69 5.09
CA PRO A 27 26.47 17.37 5.36
C PRO A 27 27.57 16.31 5.50
N ALA A 28 28.83 16.61 5.16
CA ALA A 28 29.95 15.73 5.45
C ALA A 28 30.28 15.68 6.94
N MET A 29 29.66 16.49 7.82
CA MET A 29 30.00 16.50 9.25
C MET A 29 29.37 15.36 10.07
N GLU A 30 28.21 14.81 9.69
CA GLU A 30 27.60 13.64 10.37
C GLU A 30 28.13 12.28 9.85
N PRO A 31 28.16 11.99 8.53
CA PRO A 31 28.87 10.83 7.99
C PRO A 31 30.40 11.01 8.04
N GLY A 32 30.92 12.23 8.15
CA GLY A 32 32.33 12.52 8.39
C GLY A 32 33.25 11.95 7.31
N ILE A 33 34.21 11.20 7.82
CA ILE A 33 35.18 10.36 7.12
C ILE A 33 34.52 9.45 6.07
N LYS A 34 33.28 8.99 6.27
CA LYS A 34 32.61 8.04 5.36
C LYS A 34 32.27 8.65 4.01
N TYR A 35 31.93 9.94 3.97
CA TYR A 35 31.66 10.66 2.73
C TYR A 35 32.94 10.78 1.89
N LYS A 36 34.04 11.23 2.51
CA LYS A 36 35.36 11.34 1.87
C LYS A 36 35.85 9.98 1.34
N LEU A 37 35.73 8.91 2.14
CA LEU A 37 36.07 7.56 1.71
C LEU A 37 35.23 7.07 0.53
N SER A 38 33.97 7.52 0.42
CA SER A 38 33.12 7.13 -0.70
C SER A 38 33.57 7.77 -2.01
N ILE A 39 33.92 9.05 -2.00
CA ILE A 39 34.50 9.74 -3.17
C ILE A 39 35.82 9.07 -3.57
N GLU A 40 36.69 8.81 -2.60
CA GLU A 40 37.97 8.15 -2.86
C GLU A 40 37.79 6.75 -3.48
N PHE A 41 36.76 6.01 -3.05
CA PHE A 41 36.42 4.73 -3.67
C PHE A 41 35.92 4.89 -5.10
N GLU A 42 35.09 5.90 -5.39
CA GLU A 42 34.59 6.17 -6.75
C GLU A 42 35.75 6.46 -7.71
N ASP A 43 36.70 7.30 -7.31
CA ASP A 43 37.93 7.57 -8.07
C ASP A 43 38.78 6.30 -8.22
N PHE A 44 38.93 5.52 -7.14
CA PHE A 44 39.65 4.24 -7.19
C PHE A 44 39.00 3.26 -8.18
N PHE A 45 37.67 3.19 -8.18
CA PHE A 45 36.90 2.32 -9.07
C PHE A 45 37.08 2.74 -10.53
N LYS A 46 37.02 4.04 -10.81
CA LYS A 46 37.25 4.59 -12.15
C LYS A 46 38.64 4.29 -12.67
N GLN A 47 39.68 4.48 -11.85
CA GLN A 47 41.06 4.18 -12.22
C GLN A 47 41.27 2.68 -12.50
N CYS A 48 40.63 1.80 -11.73
CA CYS A 48 40.70 0.36 -11.95
C CYS A 48 39.93 -0.09 -13.21
N THR A 49 38.70 0.39 -13.40
CA THR A 49 37.77 -0.17 -14.40
C THR A 49 37.71 0.64 -15.70
N GLY A 50 38.11 1.90 -15.67
CA GLY A 50 37.95 2.86 -16.77
C GLY A 50 36.58 3.54 -16.81
N SER A 51 35.68 3.24 -15.88
CA SER A 51 34.31 3.77 -15.85
C SER A 51 33.88 4.11 -14.43
N GLU A 52 32.98 5.07 -14.30
CA GLU A 52 32.38 5.42 -13.00
C GLU A 52 31.56 4.24 -12.43
N PRO A 53 31.56 4.03 -11.10
CA PRO A 53 30.68 3.04 -10.51
C PRO A 53 29.22 3.43 -10.72
N TRP A 54 28.39 2.43 -11.03
CA TRP A 54 26.95 2.63 -11.21
C TRP A 54 26.27 3.08 -9.91
N SER A 55 25.09 3.68 -10.00
CA SER A 55 24.37 4.20 -8.81
C SER A 55 24.14 3.12 -7.75
N VAL A 56 23.83 1.89 -8.17
CA VAL A 56 23.68 0.74 -7.25
C VAL A 56 25.01 0.34 -6.59
N GLN A 57 26.12 0.41 -7.34
CA GLN A 57 27.46 0.12 -6.83
C GLN A 57 27.93 1.19 -5.85
N ARG A 58 27.62 2.47 -6.10
CA ARG A 58 27.82 3.57 -5.13
C ARG A 58 27.07 3.30 -3.82
N ALA A 59 25.82 2.86 -3.89
CA ALA A 59 25.05 2.49 -2.70
C ALA A 59 25.68 1.33 -1.91
N TRP A 60 26.21 0.31 -2.61
CA TRP A 60 26.98 -0.76 -1.98
C TRP A 60 28.27 -0.26 -1.35
N ALA A 61 29.01 0.62 -2.03
CA ALA A 61 30.22 1.24 -1.49
C ALA A 61 29.93 1.94 -0.18
N ARG A 62 28.93 2.82 -0.15
CA ARG A 62 28.53 3.55 1.05
C ARG A 62 28.15 2.62 2.21
N ARG A 63 27.50 1.48 1.94
CA ARG A 63 27.22 0.45 2.95
C ARG A 63 28.48 -0.20 3.50
N VAL A 64 29.38 -0.66 2.63
CA VAL A 64 30.64 -1.30 3.03
C VAL A 64 31.53 -0.34 3.82
N LEU A 65 31.67 0.90 3.35
CA LEU A 65 32.47 1.93 4.01
C LEU A 65 31.88 2.38 5.34
N SER A 66 30.56 2.24 5.50
CA SER A 66 29.88 2.52 6.77
C SER A 66 29.88 1.33 7.75
N GLY A 67 30.50 0.20 7.39
CA GLY A 67 30.61 -0.98 8.26
C GLY A 67 29.36 -1.85 8.29
N TYR A 68 28.51 -1.79 7.27
CA TYR A 68 27.25 -2.53 7.25
C TYR A 68 27.31 -3.73 6.32
N SER A 69 27.01 -4.90 6.87
CA SER A 69 26.83 -6.13 6.09
C SER A 69 25.46 -6.13 5.42
N PHE A 70 25.38 -6.66 4.19
CA PHE A 70 24.14 -6.70 3.42
C PHE A 70 24.17 -7.78 2.33
N ALA A 71 22.98 -8.09 1.82
CA ALA A 71 22.84 -8.79 0.55
C ALA A 71 22.63 -7.78 -0.59
N ALA A 72 23.43 -7.90 -1.64
CA ALA A 72 23.40 -7.04 -2.82
C ALA A 72 22.20 -7.41 -3.71
N ILE A 73 21.00 -6.99 -3.31
CA ILE A 73 19.74 -7.21 -4.05
C ILE A 73 19.79 -6.41 -5.35
N ALA A 74 20.14 -7.05 -6.46
CA ALA A 74 20.09 -6.45 -7.79
C ALA A 74 20.02 -7.53 -8.89
N PRO A 75 19.58 -7.17 -10.11
CA PRO A 75 19.56 -8.08 -11.27
C PRO A 75 20.95 -8.64 -11.61
N THR A 76 21.02 -9.66 -12.45
CA THR A 76 22.30 -10.09 -13.05
C THR A 76 22.83 -9.02 -14.01
N GLY A 77 24.14 -9.00 -14.26
CA GLY A 77 24.76 -8.02 -15.17
C GLY A 77 25.14 -6.67 -14.55
N VAL A 78 24.75 -6.37 -13.31
CA VAL A 78 25.09 -5.10 -12.62
C VAL A 78 26.53 -4.98 -12.10
N GLY A 79 27.42 -5.90 -12.49
CA GLY A 79 28.81 -5.90 -12.05
C GLY A 79 29.03 -6.22 -10.57
N LYS A 80 28.25 -7.13 -9.96
CA LYS A 80 28.44 -7.54 -8.55
C LYS A 80 29.85 -8.06 -8.27
N THR A 81 30.34 -8.96 -9.13
CA THR A 81 31.68 -9.55 -9.02
C THR A 81 32.76 -8.50 -9.24
N VAL A 82 32.58 -7.60 -10.23
CA VAL A 82 33.49 -6.46 -10.48
C VAL A 82 33.59 -5.59 -9.23
N PHE A 83 32.45 -5.17 -8.67
CA PHE A 83 32.42 -4.41 -7.44
C PHE A 83 33.10 -5.14 -6.27
N GLY A 84 32.80 -6.42 -6.07
CA GLY A 84 33.37 -7.22 -4.98
C GLY A 84 34.90 -7.31 -5.05
N ILE A 85 35.46 -7.49 -6.25
CA ILE A 85 36.92 -7.51 -6.47
C ILE A 85 37.52 -6.13 -6.21
N VAL A 86 36.99 -5.08 -6.83
CA VAL A 86 37.54 -3.71 -6.71
C VAL A 86 37.44 -3.19 -5.28
N MET A 87 36.33 -3.46 -4.58
CA MET A 87 36.18 -3.12 -3.15
C MET A 87 37.17 -3.90 -2.27
N SER A 88 37.46 -5.16 -2.60
CA SER A 88 38.46 -5.97 -1.88
C SER A 88 39.87 -5.37 -2.01
N LEU A 89 40.22 -4.90 -3.21
CA LEU A 89 41.49 -4.20 -3.48
C LEU A 89 41.55 -2.84 -2.78
N PHE A 90 40.45 -2.07 -2.77
CA PHE A 90 40.39 -0.80 -2.07
C PHE A 90 40.58 -0.98 -0.55
N LYS A 91 39.90 -1.95 0.06
CA LYS A 91 40.06 -2.29 1.48
C LYS A 91 41.50 -2.74 1.80
N ALA A 92 42.11 -3.51 0.90
CA ALA A 92 43.52 -3.89 0.96
C ALA A 92 44.47 -2.69 0.94
N GLN A 93 44.24 -1.73 0.04
CA GLN A 93 45.02 -0.48 0.00
C GLN A 93 44.88 0.34 1.29
N LYS A 94 43.72 0.25 1.96
CA LYS A 94 43.47 0.88 3.27
C LYS A 94 43.96 0.06 4.47
N GLY A 95 44.77 -0.98 4.24
CA GLY A 95 45.40 -1.79 5.27
C GLY A 95 44.55 -2.94 5.82
N GLY A 96 43.37 -3.22 5.25
CA GLY A 96 42.51 -4.32 5.68
C GLY A 96 42.59 -5.54 4.75
N LYS A 97 42.60 -6.76 5.29
CA LYS A 97 42.54 -7.97 4.45
C LYS A 97 41.13 -8.23 3.92
N SER A 98 41.04 -8.82 2.73
CA SER A 98 39.77 -9.20 2.10
C SER A 98 39.73 -10.68 1.73
N LEU A 99 38.53 -11.29 1.82
CA LEU A 99 38.25 -12.66 1.41
C LEU A 99 37.16 -12.68 0.34
N ILE A 100 37.45 -13.29 -0.80
CA ILE A 100 36.51 -13.51 -1.90
C ILE A 100 36.18 -15.00 -1.98
N ILE A 101 34.89 -15.32 -1.94
CA ILE A 101 34.38 -16.69 -2.02
C ILE A 101 33.52 -16.86 -3.26
N VAL A 102 33.93 -17.77 -4.13
CA VAL A 102 33.26 -18.08 -5.41
C VAL A 102 32.81 -19.55 -5.46
N PRO A 103 31.85 -19.93 -6.33
CA PRO A 103 31.28 -21.28 -6.27
C PRO A 103 32.16 -22.35 -6.92
N THR A 104 33.03 -22.01 -7.87
CA THR A 104 33.81 -22.98 -8.66
C THR A 104 35.28 -22.61 -8.76
N SER A 105 36.14 -23.60 -8.97
CA SER A 105 37.59 -23.39 -9.19
C SER A 105 37.86 -22.54 -10.44
N LEU A 106 37.03 -22.62 -11.48
CA LEU A 106 37.17 -21.77 -12.67
C LEU A 106 36.99 -20.29 -12.33
N LEU A 107 35.98 -19.96 -11.53
CA LEU A 107 35.72 -18.58 -11.11
C LEU A 107 36.80 -18.04 -10.16
N VAL A 108 37.53 -18.92 -9.46
CA VAL A 108 38.71 -18.50 -8.67
C VAL A 108 39.77 -17.91 -9.59
N HIS A 109 40.10 -18.60 -10.69
CA HIS A 109 41.08 -18.11 -11.66
C HIS A 109 40.61 -16.83 -12.36
N GLN A 110 39.36 -16.80 -12.83
CA GLN A 110 38.82 -15.61 -13.48
C GLN A 110 38.79 -14.39 -12.54
N ALA A 111 38.53 -14.60 -11.25
CA ALA A 111 38.58 -13.52 -10.27
C ALA A 111 40.01 -13.05 -9.98
N LEU A 112 40.98 -13.97 -9.95
CA LEU A 112 42.41 -13.64 -9.79
C LEU A 112 42.92 -12.82 -10.98
N GLU A 113 42.71 -13.30 -12.21
CA GLU A 113 43.11 -12.61 -13.44
C GLU A 113 42.53 -11.19 -13.51
N ARG A 114 41.24 -11.04 -13.16
CA ARG A 114 40.59 -9.71 -13.09
C ARG A 114 41.21 -8.82 -12.01
N ALA A 115 41.49 -9.36 -10.83
CA ALA A 115 42.11 -8.60 -9.75
C ALA A 115 43.51 -8.10 -10.16
N GLU A 116 44.33 -8.97 -10.76
CA GLU A 116 45.65 -8.63 -11.31
C GLU A 116 45.55 -7.56 -12.42
N TRP A 117 44.56 -7.68 -13.30
CA TRP A 117 44.31 -6.69 -14.34
C TRP A 117 43.98 -5.31 -13.76
N TYR A 118 43.07 -5.24 -12.78
CA TYR A 118 42.74 -3.98 -12.10
C TYR A 118 43.95 -3.39 -11.37
N MET A 119 44.75 -4.24 -10.71
CA MET A 119 45.97 -3.81 -10.03
C MET A 119 46.99 -3.24 -11.00
N LYS A 120 47.23 -3.90 -12.14
CA LYS A 120 48.16 -3.42 -13.16
C LYS A 120 47.73 -2.06 -13.71
N ARG A 121 46.43 -1.88 -13.96
CA ARG A 121 45.88 -0.62 -14.49
C ARG A 121 46.02 0.56 -13.52
N LYS A 122 45.83 0.33 -12.23
CA LYS A 122 45.99 1.36 -11.18
C LYS A 122 47.42 1.43 -10.60
N ASN A 123 48.33 0.58 -11.06
CA ASN A 123 49.69 0.44 -10.51
C ASN A 123 49.70 0.13 -9.00
N LEU A 124 48.92 -0.86 -8.57
CA LEU A 124 48.82 -1.28 -7.16
C LEU A 124 49.85 -2.36 -6.83
N ASN A 125 50.64 -2.12 -5.79
CA ASN A 125 51.52 -3.13 -5.19
C ASN A 125 50.79 -3.86 -4.05
N LEU A 126 49.91 -4.79 -4.38
CA LEU A 126 49.16 -5.63 -3.43
C LEU A 126 49.42 -7.10 -3.70
N GLN A 127 49.29 -7.93 -2.68
CA GLN A 127 49.45 -9.38 -2.80
C GLN A 127 48.07 -10.06 -2.83
N VAL A 128 47.63 -10.47 -4.01
CA VAL A 128 46.41 -11.25 -4.22
C VAL A 128 46.80 -12.71 -4.41
N ILE A 129 46.22 -13.60 -3.61
CA ILE A 129 46.47 -15.04 -3.69
C ILE A 129 45.16 -15.80 -3.89
N ALA A 130 45.24 -16.95 -4.56
CA ALA A 130 44.09 -17.79 -4.84
C ALA A 130 44.37 -19.24 -4.48
N TYR A 131 43.36 -19.96 -3.99
CA TYR A 131 43.44 -21.41 -3.82
C TYR A 131 42.42 -22.09 -4.73
N SER A 132 42.91 -22.93 -5.64
CA SER A 132 42.12 -23.70 -6.59
C SER A 132 42.51 -25.17 -6.56
N SER A 133 41.56 -26.07 -6.81
CA SER A 133 41.85 -27.49 -7.01
C SER A 133 42.68 -27.76 -8.28
N ARG A 134 42.75 -26.78 -9.19
CA ARG A 134 43.55 -26.84 -10.43
C ARG A 134 45.03 -26.49 -10.20
N HIS A 135 45.38 -25.89 -9.06
CA HIS A 135 46.78 -25.61 -8.73
C HIS A 135 47.55 -26.91 -8.47
N THR A 136 48.83 -26.92 -8.86
CA THR A 136 49.76 -28.00 -8.54
C THR A 136 49.86 -28.21 -7.04
N ARG A 137 50.38 -29.37 -6.61
CA ARG A 137 50.55 -29.66 -5.18
C ARG A 137 51.45 -28.62 -4.49
N LYS A 138 52.56 -28.24 -5.14
CA LYS A 138 53.52 -27.26 -4.65
C LYS A 138 52.88 -25.89 -4.46
N GLU A 139 52.15 -25.38 -5.46
CA GLU A 139 51.44 -24.09 -5.37
C GLU A 139 50.38 -24.09 -4.27
N ARG A 140 49.65 -25.19 -4.08
CA ARG A 140 48.66 -25.32 -2.99
C ARG A 140 49.31 -25.28 -1.62
N GLU A 141 50.43 -25.99 -1.44
CA GLU A 141 51.18 -26.00 -0.18
C GLU A 141 51.76 -24.61 0.12
N GLU A 142 52.31 -23.92 -0.88
CA GLU A 142 52.82 -22.55 -0.75
C GLU A 142 51.69 -21.56 -0.42
N THR A 143 50.55 -21.66 -1.10
CA THR A 143 49.38 -20.82 -0.83
C THR A 143 48.88 -21.04 0.61
N ILE A 144 48.82 -22.29 1.08
CA ILE A 144 48.45 -22.60 2.47
C ILE A 144 49.44 -21.97 3.47
N LYS A 145 50.75 -22.02 3.19
CA LYS A 145 51.77 -21.34 4.03
C LYS A 145 51.53 -19.83 4.06
N LYS A 146 51.31 -19.19 2.90
CA LYS A 146 50.99 -17.75 2.82
C LYS A 146 49.72 -17.40 3.62
N ILE A 147 48.69 -18.24 3.57
CA ILE A 147 47.46 -18.03 4.36
C ILE A 147 47.76 -18.13 5.85
N ARG A 148 48.48 -19.16 6.32
CA ARG A 148 48.82 -19.33 7.75
C ARG A 148 49.66 -18.18 8.30
N ASN A 149 50.64 -17.72 7.53
CA ASN A 149 51.50 -16.61 7.91
C ASN A 149 50.81 -15.24 7.73
N GLY A 150 49.63 -15.22 7.10
CA GLY A 150 48.91 -14.01 6.79
C GLY A 150 49.62 -13.10 5.77
N SER A 151 50.52 -13.66 4.96
CA SER A 151 51.27 -12.97 3.91
C SER A 151 50.42 -12.83 2.65
N PHE A 152 49.35 -12.04 2.73
CA PHE A 152 48.49 -11.65 1.62
C PHE A 152 47.61 -10.46 1.99
N HIS A 153 47.08 -9.78 0.98
CA HIS A 153 46.10 -8.69 1.13
C HIS A 153 44.69 -9.13 0.72
N VAL A 154 44.56 -9.90 -0.36
CA VAL A 154 43.29 -10.48 -0.83
C VAL A 154 43.44 -11.98 -1.05
N LEU A 155 42.50 -12.75 -0.52
CA LEU A 155 42.43 -14.21 -0.68
C LEU A 155 41.18 -14.61 -1.47
N ILE A 156 41.35 -15.40 -2.53
CA ILE A 156 40.26 -15.90 -3.38
C ILE A 156 40.14 -17.43 -3.23
N VAL A 157 38.98 -17.91 -2.80
CA VAL A 157 38.76 -19.35 -2.52
C VAL A 157 37.37 -19.82 -2.97
N THR A 158 37.17 -21.14 -2.98
CA THR A 158 35.86 -21.73 -3.25
C THR A 158 35.01 -21.91 -1.98
N ASN A 159 33.69 -22.06 -2.14
CA ASN A 159 32.78 -22.49 -1.07
C ASN A 159 33.23 -23.82 -0.40
N GLN A 160 33.88 -24.71 -1.15
CA GLN A 160 34.38 -25.97 -0.62
C GLN A 160 35.62 -25.76 0.27
N PHE A 161 36.47 -24.79 -0.05
CA PHE A 161 37.61 -24.43 0.79
C PHE A 161 37.14 -23.87 2.13
N LEU A 162 36.16 -22.96 2.14
CA LEU A 162 35.50 -22.49 3.37
C LEU A 162 35.03 -23.67 4.22
N ALA A 163 34.41 -24.68 3.60
CA ALA A 163 33.89 -25.82 4.33
C ALA A 163 34.98 -26.75 4.91
N ARG A 164 36.08 -26.98 4.17
CA ARG A 164 37.12 -27.97 4.51
C ARG A 164 38.31 -27.40 5.29
N ARG A 165 38.61 -26.11 5.14
CA ARG A 165 39.82 -25.45 5.66
C ARG A 165 39.48 -24.22 6.51
N HIS A 166 38.30 -24.20 7.12
CA HIS A 166 37.79 -23.13 7.96
C HIS A 166 38.77 -22.70 9.07
N GLU A 167 39.41 -23.65 9.74
CA GLU A 167 40.36 -23.39 10.83
C GLU A 167 41.54 -22.50 10.40
N ILE A 168 42.05 -22.68 9.17
CA ILE A 168 43.14 -21.85 8.64
C ILE A 168 42.63 -20.46 8.26
N LEU A 169 41.39 -20.35 7.78
CA LEU A 169 40.79 -19.05 7.50
C LEU A 169 40.64 -18.21 8.77
N LYS A 170 40.27 -18.81 9.91
CA LYS A 170 40.15 -18.13 11.22
C LYS A 170 41.45 -17.54 11.75
N MET A 171 42.62 -17.98 11.26
CA MET A 171 43.92 -17.43 11.66
C MET A 171 44.17 -16.01 11.13
N ASN A 172 43.29 -15.49 10.27
CA ASN A 172 43.41 -14.18 9.66
C ASN A 172 42.22 -13.29 10.00
N ASP A 173 42.47 -11.99 10.07
CA ASP A 173 41.46 -10.98 10.31
C ASP A 173 41.00 -10.31 9.02
N TYR A 174 39.78 -10.63 8.56
CA TYR A 174 39.21 -10.07 7.33
C TYR A 174 38.34 -8.86 7.64
N SER A 175 38.69 -7.72 7.04
CA SER A 175 37.88 -6.50 7.11
C SER A 175 36.68 -6.54 6.17
N PHE A 176 36.79 -7.29 5.07
CA PHE A 176 35.74 -7.44 4.05
C PHE A 176 35.69 -8.88 3.54
N ILE A 177 34.48 -9.45 3.52
CA ILE A 177 34.21 -10.77 2.97
C ILE A 177 33.14 -10.61 1.88
N PHE A 178 33.47 -11.03 0.66
CA PHE A 178 32.57 -11.04 -0.48
C PHE A 178 32.23 -12.47 -0.89
N VAL A 179 30.94 -12.79 -1.01
CA VAL A 179 30.46 -14.09 -1.49
C VAL A 179 29.67 -13.90 -2.78
N ASP A 180 30.22 -14.41 -3.88
CA ASP A 180 29.70 -14.18 -5.23
C ASP A 180 28.45 -15.00 -5.56
N ASP A 181 28.32 -16.21 -4.99
CA ASP A 181 27.13 -17.06 -5.15
C ASP A 181 26.62 -17.59 -3.81
N VAL A 182 25.47 -17.07 -3.39
CA VAL A 182 24.81 -17.45 -2.15
C VAL A 182 24.12 -18.81 -2.26
N ASP A 183 23.60 -19.18 -3.42
CA ASP A 183 22.85 -20.44 -3.53
C ASP A 183 23.79 -21.64 -3.35
N SER A 184 24.98 -21.62 -3.95
CA SER A 184 26.03 -22.60 -3.70
C SER A 184 26.51 -22.61 -2.24
N LEU A 185 26.67 -21.42 -1.63
CA LEU A 185 27.04 -21.31 -0.22
C LEU A 185 26.02 -22.01 0.70
N LEU A 186 24.73 -21.77 0.45
CA LEU A 186 23.61 -22.25 1.28
C LEU A 186 23.31 -23.74 1.13
N ARG A 187 23.88 -24.44 0.14
CA ARG A 187 23.77 -25.91 0.03
C ARG A 187 24.28 -26.61 1.30
N ASN A 188 25.30 -26.05 1.96
CA ASN A 188 25.75 -26.50 3.27
C ASN A 188 25.41 -25.45 4.33
N SER A 189 24.38 -25.72 5.13
CA SER A 189 23.88 -24.77 6.13
C SER A 189 24.92 -24.39 7.21
N ARG A 190 25.96 -25.20 7.45
CA ARG A 190 27.07 -24.86 8.36
C ARG A 190 28.00 -23.77 7.83
N ASN A 191 27.97 -23.48 6.52
CA ASN A 191 28.74 -22.37 5.96
C ASN A 191 28.28 -21.01 6.50
N VAL A 192 27.02 -20.88 6.91
CA VAL A 192 26.50 -19.66 7.56
C VAL A 192 27.27 -19.41 8.86
N ASP A 193 27.38 -20.43 9.72
CA ASP A 193 28.12 -20.35 10.98
C ASP A 193 29.59 -20.04 10.73
N ARG A 194 30.22 -20.70 9.76
CA ARG A 194 31.62 -20.46 9.39
C ARG A 194 31.85 -18.99 9.01
N LEU A 195 30.98 -18.40 8.19
CA LEU A 195 31.09 -16.98 7.85
C LEU A 195 30.94 -16.08 9.08
N LEU A 196 30.00 -16.38 9.97
CA LEU A 196 29.80 -15.61 11.20
C LEU A 196 31.01 -15.71 12.14
N GLU A 197 31.62 -16.89 12.25
CA GLU A 197 32.88 -17.08 13.00
C GLU A 197 34.02 -16.22 12.40
N LEU A 198 34.15 -16.13 11.07
CA LEU A 198 35.14 -15.25 10.42
C LEU A 198 34.88 -13.75 10.68
N LEU A 199 33.61 -13.38 10.86
CA LEU A 199 33.20 -12.04 11.27
C LEU A 199 33.43 -11.78 12.77
N GLY A 200 33.85 -12.79 13.54
CA GLY A 200 34.18 -12.66 14.95
C GLY A 200 33.06 -13.02 15.92
N PHE A 201 31.99 -13.67 15.47
CA PHE A 201 30.96 -14.20 16.37
C PHE A 201 31.41 -15.53 16.97
N THR A 202 31.19 -15.72 18.28
CA THR A 202 31.47 -17.00 18.92
C THR A 202 30.37 -18.02 18.65
N ARG A 203 30.64 -19.30 18.88
CA ARG A 203 29.63 -20.36 18.72
C ARG A 203 28.47 -20.19 19.69
N GLU A 204 28.75 -19.71 20.90
CA GLU A 204 27.76 -19.43 21.92
C GLU A 204 26.80 -18.33 21.44
N GLU A 205 27.33 -17.23 20.91
CA GLU A 205 26.52 -16.12 20.34
C GLU A 205 25.65 -16.61 19.17
N ILE A 206 26.21 -17.43 18.28
CA ILE A 206 25.46 -18.00 17.14
C ILE A 206 24.33 -18.91 17.64
N MET A 207 24.60 -19.79 18.60
CA MET A 207 23.62 -20.72 19.16
C MET A 207 22.53 -20.00 19.96
N GLU A 208 22.90 -18.99 20.74
CA GLU A 208 21.94 -18.13 21.43
C GLU A 208 21.06 -17.38 20.42
N ALA A 209 21.65 -16.88 19.34
CA ALA A 209 20.93 -16.16 18.29
C ALA A 209 19.93 -17.05 17.56
N LEU A 210 20.07 -18.39 17.57
CA LEU A 210 19.05 -19.30 17.06
C LEU A 210 17.85 -19.42 18.01
N ARG A 211 18.09 -19.33 19.33
CA ARG A 211 17.06 -19.51 20.37
C ARG A 211 16.28 -18.23 20.66
N LYS A 212 16.97 -17.10 20.86
CA LYS A 212 16.37 -15.82 21.25
C LYS A 212 16.58 -14.74 20.17
N PRO A 213 15.58 -13.90 19.87
CA PRO A 213 15.80 -12.70 19.07
C PRO A 213 16.50 -11.61 19.90
N GLY A 214 17.46 -10.88 19.30
CA GLY A 214 17.94 -9.59 19.84
C GLY A 214 19.25 -9.61 20.63
N ILE A 215 20.23 -10.44 20.25
CA ILE A 215 21.60 -10.35 20.82
C ILE A 215 22.23 -9.00 20.48
N ARG A 216 23.07 -8.51 21.40
CA ARG A 216 23.85 -7.27 21.29
C ARG A 216 24.54 -7.21 19.92
N GLN A 217 24.29 -6.13 19.19
CA GLN A 217 25.01 -5.85 17.96
C GLN A 217 26.42 -5.43 18.34
N ASN A 218 27.41 -6.29 18.13
CA ASN A 218 28.78 -5.81 18.11
C ASN A 218 28.95 -4.93 16.87
N SER A 219 29.42 -3.69 17.06
CA SER A 219 29.85 -2.83 15.95
C SER A 219 31.13 -3.41 15.35
N LEU A 220 31.00 -4.52 14.66
CA LEU A 220 32.12 -5.16 14.00
C LEU A 220 32.59 -4.23 12.89
N LYS A 221 33.89 -3.90 12.86
CA LYS A 221 34.52 -3.20 11.73
C LYS A 221 34.52 -4.06 10.45
N LYS A 222 34.18 -5.35 10.57
CA LYS A 222 34.15 -6.35 9.50
C LYS A 222 32.82 -6.34 8.75
N VAL A 223 32.89 -6.43 7.43
CA VAL A 223 31.72 -6.38 6.55
C VAL A 223 31.60 -7.65 5.71
N LEU A 224 30.40 -8.22 5.69
CA LEU A 224 30.00 -9.28 4.76
C LEU A 224 29.08 -8.71 3.67
N MET A 225 29.48 -8.90 2.42
CA MET A 225 28.62 -8.68 1.25
C MET A 225 28.27 -10.02 0.61
N LEU A 226 26.98 -10.33 0.55
CA LEU A 226 26.46 -11.49 -0.14
C LEU A 226 25.85 -11.07 -1.49
N SER A 227 26.06 -11.85 -2.56
CA SER A 227 25.25 -11.73 -3.78
C SER A 227 23.77 -12.06 -3.53
N THR A 228 22.90 -11.81 -4.51
CA THR A 228 21.47 -12.15 -4.35
C THR A 228 21.24 -13.65 -4.41
N ALA A 229 20.42 -14.21 -3.52
CA ALA A 229 19.94 -15.58 -3.65
C ALA A 229 18.78 -15.68 -4.66
N THR A 230 18.80 -16.73 -5.48
CA THR A 230 17.72 -17.10 -6.40
C THR A 230 16.84 -18.21 -5.81
N GLY A 231 17.43 -19.08 -4.97
CA GLY A 231 16.77 -20.21 -4.33
C GLY A 231 15.97 -19.86 -3.08
N LYS A 232 15.31 -20.88 -2.50
CA LYS A 232 14.61 -20.72 -1.22
C LYS A 232 15.64 -20.78 -0.08
N PRO A 233 15.79 -19.71 0.73
CA PRO A 233 16.79 -19.69 1.79
C PRO A 233 16.43 -20.70 2.90
N GLY A 234 17.44 -21.43 3.38
CA GLY A 234 17.32 -22.38 4.49
C GLY A 234 17.10 -21.70 5.86
N PRO A 235 16.70 -22.45 6.90
CA PRO A 235 16.34 -21.88 8.20
C PRO A 235 17.50 -21.14 8.90
N ARG A 236 18.76 -21.60 8.73
CA ARG A 236 19.94 -20.96 9.34
C ARG A 236 20.22 -19.53 8.85
N THR A 237 19.68 -19.15 7.69
CA THR A 237 19.83 -17.78 7.15
C THR A 237 19.25 -16.69 8.04
N ILE A 238 18.38 -17.06 9.00
CA ILE A 238 17.85 -16.14 10.02
C ILE A 238 18.95 -15.50 10.89
N LEU A 239 20.11 -16.15 10.99
CA LEU A 239 21.26 -15.66 11.75
C LEU A 239 21.79 -14.34 11.18
N PHE A 240 21.85 -14.18 9.86
CA PHE A 240 22.25 -12.91 9.25
C PHE A 240 21.32 -11.77 9.68
N ARG A 241 20.02 -12.01 9.82
CA ARG A 241 19.10 -10.98 10.31
C ARG A 241 19.28 -10.69 11.79
N ARG A 242 19.51 -11.71 12.61
CA ARG A 242 19.59 -11.57 14.07
C ARG A 242 20.93 -10.98 14.53
N LEU A 243 22.03 -11.28 13.82
CA LEU A 243 23.39 -10.86 14.18
C LEU A 243 23.90 -9.69 13.31
N LEU A 244 23.55 -9.67 12.01
CA LEU A 244 24.04 -8.66 11.05
C LEU A 244 22.95 -7.71 10.55
N SER A 245 21.71 -7.84 11.05
CA SER A 245 20.58 -6.95 10.73
C SER A 245 20.09 -6.96 9.28
N PHE A 246 20.36 -8.01 8.48
CA PHE A 246 19.82 -8.16 7.13
C PHE A 246 19.34 -9.58 6.80
N ASP A 247 18.25 -9.70 6.04
CA ASP A 247 17.86 -10.95 5.36
C ASP A 247 18.60 -11.05 4.01
N ILE A 248 18.89 -12.27 3.56
CA ILE A 248 19.61 -12.55 2.29
C ILE A 248 18.92 -11.95 1.05
N GLY A 249 17.64 -11.62 1.12
CA GLY A 249 16.86 -11.14 -0.03
C GLY A 249 16.70 -12.25 -1.09
N VAL A 250 15.53 -12.34 -1.73
CA VAL A 250 15.33 -13.30 -2.83
C VAL A 250 14.75 -12.55 -4.01
N LEU A 251 15.52 -12.42 -5.09
CA LEU A 251 14.99 -11.89 -6.34
C LEU A 251 14.30 -13.03 -7.09
N ARG A 252 12.96 -13.05 -7.05
CA ARG A 252 12.17 -13.93 -7.92
C ARG A 252 11.70 -13.14 -9.13
N ALA A 253 12.40 -13.30 -10.25
CA ALA A 253 12.05 -12.63 -11.51
C ALA A 253 10.60 -12.89 -11.95
N THR A 254 10.01 -14.03 -11.59
CA THR A 254 8.66 -14.46 -12.01
C THR A 254 7.52 -13.54 -11.57
N ASN A 255 7.73 -12.64 -10.58
CA ASN A 255 6.68 -11.73 -10.09
C ASN A 255 6.82 -10.31 -10.64
N LEU A 256 7.88 -10.03 -11.39
CA LEU A 256 8.12 -8.74 -12.03
C LEU A 256 7.58 -8.85 -13.47
N ARG A 257 6.52 -8.08 -13.76
CA ARG A 257 5.79 -8.08 -15.04
C ARG A 257 5.50 -6.62 -15.42
N ASN A 258 5.83 -6.25 -16.66
CA ASN A 258 5.39 -5.01 -17.32
C ASN A 258 4.53 -5.42 -18.52
N ILE A 259 3.36 -5.97 -18.21
CA ILE A 259 2.47 -6.60 -19.18
C ILE A 259 1.14 -5.85 -19.18
N SER A 260 0.62 -5.54 -20.37
CA SER A 260 -0.78 -5.16 -20.53
C SER A 260 -1.62 -6.43 -20.54
N ASP A 261 -2.28 -6.74 -19.42
CA ASP A 261 -3.19 -7.87 -19.29
C ASP A 261 -4.58 -7.47 -19.83
N ILE A 262 -5.05 -8.17 -20.87
CA ILE A 262 -6.21 -7.80 -21.68
C ILE A 262 -7.23 -8.93 -21.67
N ALA A 263 -8.47 -8.62 -21.31
CA ALA A 263 -9.59 -9.54 -21.25
C ALA A 263 -10.46 -9.41 -22.51
N VAL A 264 -10.77 -10.55 -23.12
CA VAL A 264 -11.59 -10.66 -24.33
C VAL A 264 -12.78 -11.58 -24.01
N PRO A 265 -13.98 -11.02 -23.73
CA PRO A 265 -15.14 -11.78 -23.23
C PRO A 265 -15.87 -12.63 -24.28
N GLN A 266 -15.29 -12.74 -25.49
CA GLN A 266 -15.85 -13.46 -26.62
C GLN A 266 -14.87 -14.56 -27.04
N LEU A 267 -15.21 -15.81 -26.73
CA LEU A 267 -14.43 -16.97 -27.18
C LEU A 267 -14.76 -17.27 -28.63
N SER A 268 -13.95 -16.74 -29.55
CA SER A 268 -14.09 -17.00 -30.98
C SER A 268 -12.73 -16.99 -31.68
N LEU A 269 -12.65 -17.69 -32.81
CA LEU A 269 -11.43 -17.76 -33.60
C LEU A 269 -11.15 -16.45 -34.33
N GLU A 270 -12.21 -15.71 -34.69
CA GLU A 270 -12.09 -14.37 -35.29
C GLU A 270 -11.39 -13.41 -34.33
N ALA A 271 -11.73 -13.47 -33.04
CA ALA A 271 -11.05 -12.66 -32.02
C ALA A 271 -9.56 -13.05 -31.89
N LEU A 272 -9.24 -14.35 -31.99
CA LEU A 272 -7.85 -14.83 -31.98
C LEU A 272 -7.07 -14.30 -33.19
N THR A 273 -7.62 -14.43 -34.40
CA THR A 273 -6.96 -14.00 -35.64
C THR A 273 -6.82 -12.49 -35.70
N GLU A 274 -7.84 -11.70 -35.31
CA GLU A 274 -7.76 -10.24 -35.28
C GLU A 274 -6.62 -9.73 -34.36
N ILE A 275 -6.44 -10.38 -33.20
CA ILE A 275 -5.35 -10.04 -32.29
C ILE A 275 -3.99 -10.39 -32.92
N VAL A 276 -3.87 -11.56 -33.55
CA VAL A 276 -2.63 -11.97 -34.22
C VAL A 276 -2.29 -11.05 -35.39
N GLU A 277 -3.28 -10.68 -36.19
CA GLU A 277 -3.13 -9.74 -37.30
C GLU A 277 -2.62 -8.38 -36.83
N LYS A 278 -3.26 -7.80 -35.81
CA LYS A 278 -2.89 -6.49 -35.27
C LYS A 278 -1.55 -6.50 -34.55
N MET A 279 -1.20 -7.57 -33.85
CA MET A 279 0.02 -7.64 -33.03
C MET A 279 1.25 -8.13 -33.81
N GLY A 280 1.07 -8.96 -34.84
CA GLY A 280 2.12 -9.42 -35.76
C GLY A 280 3.06 -10.50 -35.19
N TYR A 281 4.34 -10.44 -35.58
CA TYR A 281 5.35 -11.46 -35.24
C TYR A 281 5.69 -11.54 -33.74
N GLY A 282 5.99 -12.74 -33.23
CA GLY A 282 6.50 -12.96 -31.86
C GLY A 282 5.43 -13.32 -30.83
N GLY A 283 4.34 -13.95 -31.27
CA GLY A 283 3.22 -14.38 -30.43
C GLY A 283 3.38 -15.78 -29.86
N LEU A 284 2.91 -15.98 -28.63
CA LEU A 284 2.74 -17.30 -28.02
C LEU A 284 1.25 -17.58 -27.77
N VAL A 285 0.71 -18.67 -28.32
CA VAL A 285 -0.69 -19.07 -28.09
C VAL A 285 -0.73 -20.26 -27.14
N PHE A 286 -1.43 -20.08 -26.02
CA PHE A 286 -1.63 -21.08 -24.99
C PHE A 286 -3.05 -21.64 -25.06
N THR A 287 -3.16 -22.96 -25.20
CA THR A 287 -4.43 -23.68 -25.32
C THR A 287 -4.64 -24.63 -24.14
N ARG A 288 -5.86 -25.16 -23.96
CA ARG A 288 -6.18 -26.05 -22.85
C ARG A 288 -5.39 -27.36 -22.89
N ASN A 289 -5.25 -27.93 -24.09
CA ASN A 289 -4.54 -29.17 -24.35
C ASN A 289 -3.85 -29.14 -25.72
N ILE A 290 -3.02 -30.14 -25.98
CA ILE A 290 -2.22 -30.23 -27.22
C ILE A 290 -3.14 -30.41 -28.44
N GLU A 291 -4.22 -31.18 -28.30
CA GLU A 291 -5.21 -31.43 -29.36
C GLU A 291 -5.87 -30.12 -29.86
N GLN A 292 -6.37 -29.28 -28.95
CA GLN A 292 -6.86 -27.95 -29.29
C GLN A 292 -5.75 -27.06 -29.86
N GLY A 293 -4.51 -27.22 -29.37
CA GLY A 293 -3.33 -26.55 -29.91
C GLY A 293 -3.07 -26.88 -31.37
N LYS A 294 -3.26 -28.13 -31.77
CA LYS A 294 -3.13 -28.58 -33.17
C LYS A 294 -4.15 -27.89 -34.06
N THR A 295 -5.43 -27.93 -33.69
CA THR A 295 -6.51 -27.26 -34.43
C THR A 295 -6.26 -25.75 -34.58
N ILE A 296 -5.83 -25.09 -33.50
CA ILE A 296 -5.54 -23.65 -33.53
C ILE A 296 -4.34 -23.34 -34.44
N ALA A 297 -3.28 -24.14 -34.40
CA ALA A 297 -2.14 -23.96 -35.28
C ALA A 297 -2.53 -24.12 -36.77
N GLU A 298 -3.33 -25.14 -37.09
CA GLU A 298 -3.84 -25.37 -38.46
C GLU A 298 -4.68 -24.17 -38.95
N GLN A 299 -5.58 -23.66 -38.12
CA GLN A 299 -6.43 -22.52 -38.46
C GLN A 299 -5.67 -21.21 -38.62
N LEU A 300 -4.66 -20.96 -37.77
CA LEU A 300 -3.78 -19.79 -37.94
C LEU A 300 -2.99 -19.87 -39.25
N ASN A 301 -2.52 -21.05 -39.64
CA ASN A 301 -1.86 -21.26 -40.94
C ASN A 301 -2.83 -21.06 -42.11
N MET A 302 -4.08 -21.53 -42.01
CA MET A 302 -5.12 -21.26 -43.02
C MET A 302 -5.43 -19.77 -43.17
N ALA A 303 -5.36 -19.01 -42.08
CA ALA A 303 -5.49 -17.55 -42.09
C ALA A 303 -4.21 -16.81 -42.57
N GLY A 304 -3.18 -17.54 -43.02
CA GLY A 304 -1.94 -16.97 -43.58
C GLY A 304 -0.84 -16.69 -42.55
N PHE A 305 -1.04 -17.01 -41.26
CA PHE A 305 -0.03 -16.81 -40.22
C PHE A 305 0.86 -18.04 -40.07
N LYS A 306 2.19 -17.86 -40.09
CA LYS A 306 3.15 -18.97 -39.90
C LYS A 306 3.15 -19.48 -38.45
N ALA A 307 2.31 -20.45 -38.14
CA ALA A 307 2.12 -20.98 -36.77
C ALA A 307 2.65 -22.42 -36.62
N LYS A 308 3.32 -22.71 -35.50
CA LYS A 308 3.86 -24.05 -35.19
C LYS A 308 3.44 -24.52 -33.81
N LEU A 309 2.90 -25.74 -33.73
CA LEU A 309 2.65 -26.44 -32.47
C LEU A 309 3.97 -26.92 -31.87
N VAL A 310 4.19 -26.68 -30.58
CA VAL A 310 5.37 -27.08 -29.82
C VAL A 310 5.01 -28.15 -28.79
N GLU A 311 5.65 -29.31 -28.91
CA GLU A 311 5.55 -30.45 -27.99
C GLU A 311 6.91 -30.76 -27.36
N GLY A 312 6.94 -31.13 -26.07
CA GLY A 312 8.22 -31.34 -25.37
C GLY A 312 9.06 -30.06 -25.36
N SER A 313 10.37 -30.14 -25.59
CA SER A 313 11.31 -28.98 -25.60
C SER A 313 11.55 -28.33 -26.97
N ASP A 314 11.13 -28.95 -28.07
CA ASP A 314 11.33 -28.57 -29.49
C ASP A 314 12.32 -27.40 -29.76
N PRO A 315 13.65 -27.63 -29.65
CA PRO A 315 14.65 -26.58 -29.82
C PRO A 315 14.67 -26.00 -31.25
N GLU A 316 14.33 -26.82 -32.25
CA GLU A 316 14.32 -26.41 -33.66
C GLU A 316 13.20 -25.38 -33.92
N ALA A 317 11.98 -25.64 -33.43
CA ALA A 317 10.89 -24.68 -33.54
C ALA A 317 11.21 -23.36 -32.82
N ILE A 318 11.90 -23.42 -31.68
CA ILE A 318 12.33 -22.23 -30.92
C ILE A 318 13.35 -21.40 -31.72
N GLU A 319 14.34 -22.04 -32.36
CA GLU A 319 15.35 -21.32 -33.15
C GLU A 319 14.74 -20.75 -34.44
N LYS A 320 13.88 -21.50 -35.14
CA LYS A 320 13.11 -21.01 -36.31
C LYS A 320 12.20 -19.85 -35.95
N PHE A 321 11.56 -19.89 -34.79
CA PHE A 321 10.78 -18.78 -34.26
C PHE A 321 11.65 -17.55 -33.99
N LYS A 322 12.81 -17.72 -33.35
CA LYS A 322 13.77 -16.64 -33.10
C LYS A 322 14.29 -15.96 -34.37
N ASN A 323 14.46 -16.74 -35.45
CA ASN A 323 14.92 -16.24 -36.75
C ASN A 323 13.79 -15.63 -37.62
N GLY A 324 12.54 -15.68 -37.18
CA GLY A 324 11.41 -15.09 -37.89
C GLY A 324 10.71 -16.02 -38.90
N GLU A 325 11.11 -17.29 -38.97
CA GLU A 325 10.49 -18.28 -39.86
C GLU A 325 9.08 -18.66 -39.39
N TYR A 326 8.88 -18.79 -38.08
CA TYR A 326 7.55 -18.92 -37.47
C TYR A 326 7.16 -17.62 -36.77
N TRP A 327 5.92 -17.19 -36.97
CA TRP A 327 5.37 -15.99 -36.33
C TRP A 327 4.75 -16.26 -34.98
N ILE A 328 4.18 -17.46 -34.83
CA ILE A 328 3.43 -17.88 -33.66
C ILE A 328 3.88 -19.28 -33.23
N LEU A 329 4.14 -19.44 -31.94
CA LEU A 329 4.24 -20.77 -31.33
C LEU A 329 2.97 -21.08 -30.55
N VAL A 330 2.41 -22.26 -30.77
CA VAL A 330 1.20 -22.76 -30.10
C VAL A 330 1.58 -23.89 -29.15
N GLY A 331 1.01 -23.92 -27.95
CA GLY A 331 1.25 -25.00 -27.01
C GLY A 331 0.30 -25.00 -25.81
N ALA A 332 0.31 -26.08 -25.03
CA ALA A 332 -0.61 -26.23 -23.91
C ALA A 332 -0.24 -25.35 -22.70
N ALA A 333 -1.24 -24.74 -22.07
CA ALA A 333 -1.16 -23.95 -20.85
C ALA A 333 -0.95 -24.85 -19.60
N LYS A 334 0.18 -25.57 -19.53
CA LYS A 334 0.51 -26.45 -18.40
C LYS A 334 1.70 -25.90 -17.59
N PRO A 335 1.74 -26.10 -16.26
CA PRO A 335 2.82 -25.58 -15.41
C PRO A 335 4.24 -25.97 -15.82
N TYR A 336 4.42 -27.12 -16.48
CA TYR A 336 5.72 -27.63 -16.96
C TYR A 336 5.84 -27.62 -18.50
N GLY A 337 4.89 -27.01 -19.21
CA GLY A 337 4.96 -26.91 -20.68
C GLY A 337 6.17 -26.08 -21.12
N ALA A 338 6.77 -26.42 -22.26
CA ALA A 338 7.97 -25.72 -22.73
C ALA A 338 7.75 -24.26 -23.06
N LEU A 339 6.59 -23.87 -23.62
CA LEU A 339 6.29 -22.46 -23.82
C LEU A 339 6.09 -21.69 -22.50
N VAL A 340 5.60 -22.37 -21.45
CA VAL A 340 5.34 -21.74 -20.13
C VAL A 340 6.62 -21.58 -19.30
N ARG A 341 7.59 -22.50 -19.42
CA ARG A 341 8.83 -22.47 -18.62
C ARG A 341 10.13 -22.41 -19.43
N GLY A 342 10.19 -23.06 -20.57
CA GLY A 342 11.41 -23.34 -21.36
C GLY A 342 11.83 -22.24 -22.34
N ILE A 343 10.96 -21.26 -22.65
CA ILE A 343 11.32 -20.13 -23.51
C ILE A 343 11.84 -18.93 -22.69
N ASP A 344 13.01 -18.42 -23.12
CA ASP A 344 13.59 -17.15 -22.64
C ASP A 344 14.20 -16.37 -23.81
N LEU A 345 13.32 -15.80 -24.65
CA LEU A 345 13.67 -15.00 -25.83
C LEU A 345 13.11 -13.56 -25.69
N PRO A 346 13.71 -12.72 -24.81
CA PRO A 346 13.17 -11.39 -24.49
C PRO A 346 13.16 -10.40 -25.67
N GLU A 347 14.02 -10.59 -26.67
CA GLU A 347 14.09 -9.81 -27.91
C GLU A 347 13.03 -10.22 -28.96
N THR A 348 12.50 -11.44 -28.85
CA THR A 348 11.59 -12.02 -29.85
C THR A 348 10.14 -12.02 -29.37
N VAL A 349 9.89 -12.53 -28.16
CA VAL A 349 8.53 -12.72 -27.66
C VAL A 349 7.93 -11.37 -27.32
N ARG A 350 6.81 -11.00 -27.96
CA ARG A 350 6.13 -9.70 -27.80
C ARG A 350 4.84 -9.81 -27.00
N TYR A 351 4.04 -10.82 -27.29
CA TYR A 351 2.73 -11.00 -26.70
C TYR A 351 2.37 -12.47 -26.55
N CYS A 352 1.35 -12.75 -25.76
CA CYS A 352 0.77 -14.08 -25.68
C CYS A 352 -0.76 -14.02 -25.65
N ILE A 353 -1.38 -15.09 -26.12
CA ILE A 353 -2.83 -15.28 -26.11
C ILE A 353 -3.13 -16.57 -25.36
N PHE A 354 -3.96 -16.48 -24.33
CA PHE A 354 -4.57 -17.64 -23.70
C PHE A 354 -5.96 -17.82 -24.33
N TYR A 355 -6.09 -18.87 -25.14
CA TYR A 355 -7.37 -19.29 -25.70
C TYR A 355 -8.04 -20.23 -24.70
N GLU A 356 -9.01 -19.70 -23.95
CA GLU A 356 -9.54 -20.18 -22.67
C GLU A 356 -8.64 -19.90 -21.45
N VAL A 357 -9.29 -19.67 -20.30
CA VAL A 357 -8.58 -19.43 -19.04
C VAL A 357 -7.86 -20.69 -18.53
N PRO A 358 -6.58 -20.58 -18.08
CA PRO A 358 -5.91 -21.69 -17.42
C PRO A 358 -6.67 -22.11 -16.16
N ARG A 359 -7.07 -23.38 -16.08
CA ARG A 359 -7.90 -23.89 -14.97
C ARG A 359 -7.69 -25.39 -14.75
N TYR A 360 -7.94 -25.83 -13.52
CA TYR A 360 -8.15 -27.23 -13.20
C TYR A 360 -9.65 -27.52 -13.12
N GLU A 361 -10.08 -28.63 -13.70
CA GLU A 361 -11.49 -29.05 -13.71
C GLU A 361 -11.66 -30.25 -12.79
N VAL A 362 -12.66 -30.18 -11.90
CA VAL A 362 -13.00 -31.24 -10.95
C VAL A 362 -14.47 -31.62 -11.15
N ALA A 363 -14.71 -32.76 -11.78
CA ALA A 363 -16.05 -33.33 -11.90
C ALA A 363 -16.54 -33.79 -10.52
N ILE A 364 -17.80 -33.51 -10.21
CA ILE A 364 -18.37 -33.83 -8.89
C ILE A 364 -18.47 -35.34 -8.65
N ASP A 365 -18.76 -36.11 -9.69
CA ASP A 365 -18.85 -37.57 -9.60
C ASP A 365 -17.50 -38.21 -9.25
N ASN A 366 -16.39 -37.53 -9.57
CA ASN A 366 -15.03 -38.01 -9.36
C ASN A 366 -14.38 -37.42 -8.10
N LEU A 367 -15.17 -36.86 -7.15
CA LEU A 367 -14.62 -36.34 -5.88
C LEU A 367 -13.94 -37.44 -5.05
N LYS A 368 -14.42 -38.67 -5.15
CA LYS A 368 -13.86 -39.85 -4.48
C LYS A 368 -12.40 -40.13 -4.85
N ASP A 369 -11.97 -39.72 -6.04
CA ASP A 369 -10.60 -39.94 -6.51
C ASP A 369 -9.65 -38.76 -6.18
N GLN A 370 -10.18 -37.68 -5.59
CA GLN A 370 -9.41 -36.47 -5.34
C GLN A 370 -8.61 -36.51 -4.04
N SER A 371 -7.46 -35.84 -3.99
CA SER A 371 -6.68 -35.77 -2.75
C SER A 371 -7.42 -35.05 -1.61
N ASN A 372 -7.18 -35.47 -0.35
CA ASN A 372 -7.71 -34.77 0.84
C ASN A 372 -7.31 -33.29 0.88
N LYS A 373 -6.16 -32.93 0.29
CA LYS A 373 -5.72 -31.54 0.16
C LYS A 373 -6.65 -30.72 -0.74
N LEU A 374 -7.08 -31.29 -1.87
CA LEU A 374 -8.00 -30.64 -2.79
C LEU A 374 -9.40 -30.51 -2.18
N LEU A 375 -9.91 -31.57 -1.56
CA LEU A 375 -11.20 -31.54 -0.86
C LEU A 375 -11.18 -30.52 0.30
N SER A 376 -10.10 -30.48 1.08
CA SER A 376 -9.92 -29.48 2.15
C SER A 376 -9.91 -28.06 1.59
N TYR A 377 -9.26 -27.85 0.45
CA TYR A 377 -9.29 -26.57 -0.25
C TYR A 377 -10.71 -26.17 -0.69
N LEU A 378 -11.47 -27.09 -1.31
CA LEU A 378 -12.87 -26.84 -1.69
C LEU A 378 -13.75 -26.54 -0.47
N LEU A 379 -13.55 -27.23 0.65
CA LEU A 379 -14.22 -26.94 1.92
C LEU A 379 -13.91 -25.53 2.44
N LEU A 380 -12.66 -25.07 2.34
CA LEU A 380 -12.29 -23.69 2.73
C LEU A 380 -13.03 -22.64 1.89
N VAL A 381 -13.18 -22.89 0.59
CA VAL A 381 -13.87 -22.01 -0.35
C VAL A 381 -15.35 -21.86 0.01
N ILE A 382 -16.02 -22.96 0.35
CA ILE A 382 -17.44 -22.94 0.75
C ILE A 382 -17.63 -22.52 2.23
N GLY A 383 -16.54 -22.27 2.96
CA GLY A 383 -16.56 -21.72 4.32
C GLY A 383 -16.50 -22.74 5.45
N GLU A 384 -16.34 -24.03 5.15
CA GLU A 384 -16.29 -25.16 6.08
C GLU A 384 -14.89 -25.34 6.71
N LYS A 385 -14.38 -24.30 7.37
CA LYS A 385 -12.99 -24.23 7.87
C LYS A 385 -12.65 -25.35 8.87
N VAL A 386 -13.58 -25.68 9.76
CA VAL A 386 -13.36 -26.70 10.80
C VAL A 386 -13.24 -28.07 10.16
N LEU A 387 -14.16 -28.41 9.25
CA LEU A 387 -14.13 -29.67 8.52
C LEU A 387 -12.90 -29.76 7.62
N ALA A 388 -12.52 -28.68 6.95
CA ALA A 388 -11.31 -28.62 6.13
C ALA A 388 -10.04 -28.96 6.94
N ALA A 389 -9.92 -28.42 8.16
CA ALA A 389 -8.79 -28.69 9.05
C ALA A 389 -8.82 -30.10 9.62
N LYS A 390 -10.01 -30.62 9.95
CA LYS A 390 -10.22 -32.00 10.40
C LYS A 390 -9.82 -33.01 9.33
N LEU A 391 -10.24 -32.79 8.07
CA LEU A 391 -9.90 -33.64 6.92
C LEU A 391 -8.39 -33.74 6.67
N LEU A 392 -7.63 -32.67 6.92
CA LEU A 392 -6.17 -32.70 6.79
C LEU A 392 -5.47 -33.45 7.93
N ARG A 393 -6.10 -33.55 9.10
CA ARG A 393 -5.56 -34.27 10.25
C ARG A 393 -5.89 -35.76 10.20
N ASP A 394 -7.11 -36.08 9.79
CA ASP A 394 -7.66 -37.43 9.78
C ASP A 394 -8.56 -37.58 8.53
N GLY A 395 -7.94 -38.04 7.44
CA GLY A 395 -8.60 -38.12 6.14
C GLY A 395 -9.71 -39.15 6.11
N GLU A 396 -9.46 -40.34 6.65
CA GLU A 396 -10.37 -41.48 6.61
C GLU A 396 -11.70 -41.17 7.30
N LYS A 397 -11.64 -40.53 8.47
CA LYS A 397 -12.86 -40.22 9.25
C LYS A 397 -13.74 -39.15 8.62
N TYR A 398 -13.16 -38.12 8.03
CA TYR A 398 -13.89 -36.90 7.64
C TYR A 398 -14.16 -36.77 6.15
N ARG A 399 -13.65 -37.69 5.32
CA ARG A 399 -13.77 -37.62 3.85
C ARG A 399 -15.21 -37.69 3.35
N SER A 400 -15.99 -38.68 3.78
CA SER A 400 -17.40 -38.82 3.34
C SER A 400 -18.24 -37.59 3.73
N GLN A 401 -17.97 -37.02 4.90
CA GLN A 401 -18.60 -35.77 5.34
C GLN A 401 -18.19 -34.57 4.46
N ALA A 402 -16.91 -34.49 4.09
CA ALA A 402 -16.38 -33.46 3.21
C ALA A 402 -17.01 -33.52 1.82
N GLU A 403 -17.05 -34.70 1.20
CA GLU A 403 -17.64 -34.93 -0.12
C GLU A 403 -19.12 -34.51 -0.14
N LYS A 404 -19.91 -34.99 0.84
CA LYS A 404 -21.33 -34.64 0.96
C LYS A 404 -21.54 -33.12 1.04
N LYS A 405 -20.72 -32.43 1.83
CA LYS A 405 -20.79 -30.96 1.98
C LYS A 405 -20.44 -30.22 0.69
N ILE A 406 -19.44 -30.69 -0.06
CA ILE A 406 -19.07 -30.08 -1.34
C ILE A 406 -20.19 -30.28 -2.38
N ILE A 407 -20.75 -31.48 -2.46
CA ILE A 407 -21.87 -31.80 -3.38
C ILE A 407 -23.08 -30.94 -3.05
N GLU A 408 -23.46 -30.86 -1.77
CA GLU A 408 -24.55 -30.00 -1.29
C GLU A 408 -24.31 -28.53 -1.66
N ALA A 409 -23.10 -28.02 -1.46
CA ALA A 409 -22.77 -26.65 -1.75
C ALA A 409 -22.90 -26.30 -3.25
N VAL A 410 -22.46 -27.21 -4.13
CA VAL A 410 -22.61 -27.04 -5.59
C VAL A 410 -24.08 -27.12 -6.00
N ARG A 411 -24.83 -28.12 -5.52
CA ARG A 411 -26.26 -28.25 -5.82
C ARG A 411 -27.04 -27.00 -5.43
N ASN A 412 -26.75 -26.44 -4.25
CA ASN A 412 -27.40 -25.24 -3.74
C ASN A 412 -26.85 -23.93 -4.35
N LYS A 413 -25.90 -24.00 -5.31
CA LYS A 413 -25.21 -22.84 -5.91
C LYS A 413 -24.62 -21.88 -4.87
N THR A 414 -24.13 -22.43 -3.76
CA THR A 414 -23.53 -21.66 -2.65
C THR A 414 -22.02 -21.50 -2.77
N VAL A 415 -21.40 -22.13 -3.78
CA VAL A 415 -19.98 -21.97 -4.08
C VAL A 415 -19.67 -20.52 -4.47
N ASN A 416 -18.55 -20.02 -3.96
CA ASN A 416 -18.12 -18.64 -4.20
C ASN A 416 -17.98 -18.35 -5.71
N LYS A 417 -18.50 -17.20 -6.18
CA LYS A 417 -18.42 -16.76 -7.59
C LYS A 417 -17.00 -16.66 -8.15
N THR A 418 -15.95 -16.65 -7.32
CA THR A 418 -14.55 -16.74 -7.79
C THR A 418 -14.13 -18.14 -8.24
N ILE A 419 -14.97 -19.15 -8.04
CA ILE A 419 -14.79 -20.53 -8.50
C ILE A 419 -16.03 -20.91 -9.32
N PRO A 420 -15.98 -20.75 -10.66
CA PRO A 420 -17.12 -21.04 -11.49
C PRO A 420 -17.41 -22.54 -11.50
N ILE A 421 -18.70 -22.87 -11.63
CA ILE A 421 -19.19 -24.22 -11.89
C ILE A 421 -19.76 -24.20 -13.30
N ILE A 422 -19.20 -25.03 -14.18
CA ILE A 422 -19.73 -25.23 -15.54
C ILE A 422 -20.45 -26.57 -15.62
N TYR A 423 -21.23 -26.76 -16.67
CA TYR A 423 -21.89 -28.04 -16.95
C TYR A 423 -21.29 -28.65 -18.21
N ARG A 424 -20.89 -29.93 -18.13
CA ARG A 424 -20.51 -30.76 -19.29
C ARG A 424 -21.37 -32.00 -19.28
N ASP A 425 -22.05 -32.28 -20.39
CA ASP A 425 -22.96 -33.43 -20.52
C ASP A 425 -24.00 -33.49 -19.39
N GLY A 426 -24.53 -32.32 -19.00
CA GLY A 426 -25.49 -32.17 -17.90
C GLY A 426 -24.88 -32.27 -16.48
N LYS A 427 -23.59 -32.57 -16.35
CA LYS A 427 -22.92 -32.77 -15.06
C LYS A 427 -22.13 -31.54 -14.60
N PRO A 428 -22.23 -31.16 -13.30
CA PRO A 428 -21.50 -30.03 -12.76
C PRO A 428 -19.99 -30.32 -12.63
N VAL A 429 -19.18 -29.37 -13.08
CA VAL A 429 -17.72 -29.40 -13.01
C VAL A 429 -17.23 -28.12 -12.33
N ILE A 430 -16.47 -28.28 -11.24
CA ILE A 430 -15.85 -27.16 -10.53
C ILE A 430 -14.60 -26.73 -11.30
N CYS A 431 -14.54 -25.47 -11.69
CA CYS A 431 -13.38 -24.89 -12.38
C CYS A 431 -12.54 -24.09 -11.38
N LEU A 432 -11.29 -24.50 -11.17
CA LEU A 432 -10.33 -23.81 -10.31
C LEU A 432 -9.35 -23.00 -11.16
N PRO A 433 -9.44 -21.66 -11.19
CA PRO A 433 -8.52 -20.81 -11.97
C PRO A 433 -7.06 -21.00 -11.57
N ASP A 434 -6.19 -21.29 -12.54
CA ASP A 434 -4.75 -21.40 -12.36
C ASP A 434 -4.03 -20.10 -12.75
N ILE A 435 -4.09 -19.15 -11.81
CA ILE A 435 -3.41 -17.86 -11.94
C ILE A 435 -1.88 -18.04 -12.05
N SER A 436 -1.32 -19.14 -11.52
CA SER A 436 0.12 -19.33 -11.50
C SER A 436 0.67 -19.68 -12.88
N THR A 437 -0.03 -20.53 -13.62
CA THR A 437 0.30 -20.83 -15.02
C THR A 437 0.15 -19.59 -15.90
N TYR A 438 -0.92 -18.81 -15.70
CA TYR A 438 -1.09 -17.54 -16.40
C TYR A 438 0.07 -16.56 -16.15
N ILE A 439 0.45 -16.34 -14.88
CA ILE A 439 1.61 -15.50 -14.52
C ILE A 439 2.89 -15.98 -15.21
N GLN A 440 3.14 -17.29 -15.25
CA GLN A 440 4.35 -17.87 -15.84
C GLN A 440 4.39 -17.75 -17.36
N GLY A 441 3.27 -18.05 -18.03
CA GLY A 441 3.16 -17.97 -19.49
C GLY A 441 3.18 -16.51 -19.97
N SER A 442 2.35 -15.65 -19.39
CA SER A 442 2.38 -14.22 -19.70
C SER A 442 3.71 -13.56 -19.37
N GLY A 443 4.37 -13.96 -18.27
CA GLY A 443 5.70 -13.50 -17.89
C GLY A 443 6.79 -13.77 -18.93
N ARG A 444 6.55 -14.61 -19.95
CA ARG A 444 7.49 -14.78 -21.08
C ARG A 444 7.55 -13.56 -21.99
N THR A 445 6.49 -12.76 -22.01
CA THR A 445 6.38 -11.54 -22.82
C THR A 445 7.06 -10.32 -22.20
N SER A 446 7.51 -10.43 -20.94
CA SER A 446 8.10 -9.31 -20.21
C SER A 446 9.24 -9.80 -19.34
N ARG A 447 10.46 -9.37 -19.66
CA ARG A 447 11.69 -9.80 -18.99
C ARG A 447 12.51 -8.62 -18.55
N LEU A 448 13.27 -8.85 -17.49
CA LEU A 448 14.24 -7.90 -17.00
C LEU A 448 15.48 -7.95 -17.89
N TYR A 449 15.80 -6.82 -18.50
CA TYR A 449 17.00 -6.59 -19.29
C TYR A 449 17.76 -5.41 -18.68
N PRO A 450 18.99 -5.09 -19.15
CA PRO A 450 19.73 -3.95 -18.64
C PRO A 450 18.83 -2.71 -18.56
N GLY A 451 18.09 -2.34 -19.62
CA GLY A 451 17.24 -1.14 -19.68
C GLY A 451 15.97 -1.11 -18.82
N GLY A 452 15.77 -2.08 -17.93
CA GLY A 452 14.58 -2.22 -17.11
C GLY A 452 13.75 -3.43 -17.52
N MET A 453 12.43 -3.32 -17.47
CA MET A 453 11.54 -4.45 -17.74
C MET A 453 10.82 -4.26 -19.05
N SER A 454 10.98 -5.21 -19.97
CA SER A 454 10.41 -5.12 -21.30
C SER A 454 8.90 -5.11 -21.25
N LYS A 455 8.28 -4.23 -22.04
CA LYS A 455 6.83 -4.20 -22.22
C LYS A 455 6.38 -5.48 -22.95
N GLY A 456 5.25 -6.04 -22.53
CA GLY A 456 4.57 -7.13 -23.22
C GLY A 456 3.06 -6.99 -23.17
N ALA A 457 2.36 -7.87 -23.88
CA ALA A 457 0.89 -7.97 -23.84
C ALA A 457 0.44 -9.41 -23.58
N SER A 458 -0.63 -9.58 -22.79
CA SER A 458 -1.26 -10.87 -22.57
C SER A 458 -2.76 -10.76 -22.81
N PHE A 459 -3.25 -11.48 -23.81
CA PHE A 459 -4.67 -11.58 -24.11
C PHE A 459 -5.24 -12.83 -23.44
N LEU A 460 -6.39 -12.71 -22.80
CA LEU A 460 -7.12 -13.80 -22.17
C LEU A 460 -8.52 -13.85 -22.79
N ILE A 461 -8.72 -14.82 -23.67
CA ILE A 461 -9.95 -15.01 -24.44
C ILE A 461 -10.78 -16.11 -23.78
N ASP A 462 -11.97 -15.79 -23.28
CA ASP A 462 -12.92 -16.77 -22.77
C ASP A 462 -14.32 -16.15 -22.65
N ARG A 463 -15.32 -16.97 -22.38
CA ARG A 463 -16.68 -16.52 -22.03
C ARG A 463 -16.66 -15.79 -20.68
N GLU A 464 -17.53 -14.79 -20.52
CA GLU A 464 -17.61 -13.97 -19.29
C GLU A 464 -17.73 -14.81 -18.00
N GLU A 465 -18.47 -15.91 -18.05
CA GLU A 465 -18.71 -16.81 -16.92
C GLU A 465 -17.44 -17.41 -16.32
N LEU A 466 -16.39 -17.60 -17.13
CA LEU A 466 -15.08 -18.10 -16.71
C LEU A 466 -14.06 -16.97 -16.56
N LEU A 467 -14.17 -15.96 -17.41
CA LEU A 467 -13.26 -14.82 -17.46
C LEU A 467 -13.40 -13.94 -16.20
N VAL A 468 -14.61 -13.59 -15.78
CA VAL A 468 -14.83 -12.71 -14.62
C VAL A 468 -14.29 -13.33 -13.31
N PRO A 469 -14.58 -14.61 -12.98
CA PRO A 469 -13.99 -15.26 -11.82
C PRO A 469 -12.47 -15.31 -11.86
N PHE A 470 -11.89 -15.55 -13.04
CA PHE A 470 -10.45 -15.53 -13.25
C PHE A 470 -9.86 -14.15 -12.96
N ILE A 471 -10.43 -13.08 -13.54
CA ILE A 471 -10.02 -11.68 -13.32
C ILE A 471 -10.11 -11.32 -11.83
N LYS A 472 -11.20 -11.68 -11.15
CA LYS A 472 -11.36 -11.44 -9.70
C LYS A 472 -10.23 -12.09 -8.90
N ARG A 473 -9.89 -13.35 -9.20
CA ARG A 473 -8.77 -14.05 -8.55
C ARG A 473 -7.40 -13.49 -8.94
N ALA A 474 -7.22 -13.06 -10.17
CA ALA A 474 -6.00 -12.41 -10.63
C ALA A 474 -5.79 -11.06 -9.93
N SER A 475 -6.85 -10.27 -9.72
CA SER A 475 -6.82 -8.99 -9.00
C SER A 475 -6.33 -9.14 -7.55
N ALA A 476 -6.62 -10.28 -6.92
CA ALA A 476 -6.11 -10.62 -5.59
C ALA A 476 -4.59 -10.86 -5.55
N ARG A 477 -3.96 -11.07 -6.71
CA ARG A 477 -2.50 -11.14 -6.90
C ARG A 477 -1.93 -9.88 -7.57
N GLU A 478 -2.66 -8.76 -7.51
CA GLU A 478 -2.24 -7.48 -8.09
C GLU A 478 -2.09 -7.52 -9.63
N ILE A 479 -2.90 -8.35 -10.30
CA ILE A 479 -3.01 -8.42 -11.76
C ILE A 479 -4.33 -7.78 -12.16
N GLU A 480 -4.25 -6.72 -12.96
CA GLU A 480 -5.41 -5.97 -13.42
C GLU A 480 -5.61 -6.19 -14.91
N PHE A 481 -6.82 -6.55 -15.30
CA PHE A 481 -7.19 -6.72 -16.70
C PHE A 481 -7.90 -5.46 -17.22
N ASN A 482 -7.55 -5.05 -18.44
CA ASN A 482 -8.34 -4.12 -19.23
C ASN A 482 -9.18 -4.92 -20.23
N TYR A 483 -10.42 -4.50 -20.49
CA TYR A 483 -11.18 -5.09 -21.60
C TYR A 483 -10.63 -4.57 -22.93
N LEU A 484 -10.61 -5.43 -23.95
CA LEU A 484 -10.04 -5.13 -25.27
C LEU A 484 -10.57 -3.82 -25.88
N GLU A 485 -11.87 -3.54 -25.72
CA GLU A 485 -12.55 -2.31 -26.17
C GLU A 485 -11.94 -1.00 -25.63
N TYR A 486 -11.17 -1.05 -24.54
CA TYR A 486 -10.52 0.13 -23.94
C TYR A 486 -9.03 0.21 -24.22
N VAL A 487 -8.50 -0.67 -25.07
CA VAL A 487 -7.06 -0.77 -25.34
C VAL A 487 -6.81 -0.43 -26.80
N ASN A 488 -5.98 0.58 -27.03
CA ASN A 488 -5.45 0.87 -28.36
C ASN A 488 -4.29 -0.10 -28.68
N LEU A 489 -4.55 -1.10 -29.52
CA LEU A 489 -3.57 -2.15 -29.85
C LEU A 489 -2.38 -1.62 -30.67
N GLU A 490 -2.60 -0.63 -31.54
CA GLU A 490 -1.54 -0.05 -32.35
C GLU A 490 -0.48 0.64 -31.50
N THR A 491 -0.94 1.45 -30.54
CA THR A 491 -0.07 2.15 -29.57
C THR A 491 0.69 1.13 -28.72
N LEU A 492 -0.02 0.10 -28.22
CA LEU A 492 0.60 -0.95 -27.41
C LEU A 492 1.65 -1.74 -28.20
N LYS A 493 1.37 -2.09 -29.46
CA LYS A 493 2.33 -2.76 -30.34
C LYS A 493 3.56 -1.89 -30.55
N LYS A 494 3.38 -0.60 -30.85
CA LYS A 494 4.48 0.35 -31.04
C LYS A 494 5.38 0.42 -29.81
N GLU A 495 4.81 0.54 -28.61
CA GLU A 495 5.56 0.51 -27.35
C GLU A 495 6.37 -0.78 -27.18
N ILE A 496 5.78 -1.94 -27.48
CA ILE A 496 6.45 -3.25 -27.36
C ILE A 496 7.58 -3.38 -28.37
N ASP A 497 7.35 -3.00 -29.63
CA ASP A 497 8.34 -3.08 -30.71
C ASP A 497 9.54 -2.15 -30.45
N GLU A 498 9.30 -0.93 -29.99
CA GLU A 498 10.35 0.00 -29.55
C GLU A 498 11.20 -0.61 -28.42
N ASP A 499 10.56 -1.25 -27.43
CA ASP A 499 11.26 -1.95 -26.36
C ASP A 499 12.11 -3.11 -26.88
N ARG A 500 11.62 -3.90 -27.85
CA ARG A 500 12.42 -4.99 -28.46
C ARG A 500 13.62 -4.46 -29.23
N ARG A 501 13.49 -3.34 -29.94
CA ARG A 501 14.61 -2.68 -30.62
C ARG A 501 15.68 -2.23 -29.62
N ARG A 502 15.28 -1.55 -28.53
CA ARG A 502 16.20 -1.13 -27.45
C ARG A 502 16.95 -2.32 -26.83
N ILE A 503 16.26 -3.43 -26.58
CA ILE A 503 16.88 -4.64 -26.03
C ILE A 503 17.94 -5.19 -26.98
N SER A 504 17.66 -5.20 -28.29
CA SER A 504 18.60 -5.65 -29.31
C SER A 504 19.82 -4.73 -29.41
N GLU A 505 19.62 -3.41 -29.40
CA GLU A 505 20.69 -2.39 -29.49
C GLU A 505 21.63 -2.38 -28.27
N LEU A 506 21.13 -2.75 -27.10
CA LEU A 506 21.93 -2.81 -25.85
C LEU A 506 22.83 -4.05 -25.79
N LYS A 507 22.66 -5.05 -26.65
CA LYS A 507 23.61 -6.19 -26.75
C LYS A 507 24.91 -5.70 -27.38
N GLY A 508 25.94 -5.49 -26.55
CA GLY A 508 27.32 -5.24 -27.00
C GLY A 508 27.86 -3.83 -26.75
N LYS A 509 27.06 -2.89 -26.21
CA LYS A 509 27.54 -1.54 -25.85
C LYS A 509 28.00 -1.46 -24.38
N VAL A 510 29.18 -0.86 -24.17
CA VAL A 510 29.85 -0.70 -22.85
C VAL A 510 29.37 0.55 -22.10
N GLU A 511 28.84 1.55 -22.82
CA GLU A 511 28.34 2.81 -22.26
C GLU A 511 26.81 2.79 -22.16
N ALA A 512 26.28 2.21 -21.09
CA ALA A 512 24.88 2.41 -20.72
C ALA A 512 24.84 3.15 -19.38
N GLU A 513 24.17 4.32 -19.34
CA GLU A 513 23.83 4.99 -18.09
C GLU A 513 23.17 4.01 -17.11
N SER A 514 23.53 4.10 -15.82
CA SER A 514 23.07 3.19 -14.76
C SER A 514 21.56 2.91 -14.80
N LEU A 515 21.20 1.68 -15.15
CA LEU A 515 19.81 1.31 -15.46
C LEU A 515 19.00 0.89 -14.22
N VAL A 516 19.68 0.65 -13.09
CA VAL A 516 19.04 0.30 -11.82
C VAL A 516 19.39 1.34 -10.75
N LYS A 517 18.41 2.17 -10.39
CA LYS A 517 18.60 3.26 -9.42
C LYS A 517 18.17 2.83 -8.01
N PRO A 518 19.05 2.91 -6.99
CA PRO A 518 18.64 2.76 -5.60
C PRO A 518 17.82 3.96 -5.16
N VAL A 519 16.71 3.72 -4.46
CA VAL A 519 15.82 4.78 -3.95
C VAL A 519 15.44 4.46 -2.51
N LEU A 520 15.56 5.45 -1.63
CA LEU A 520 14.93 5.42 -0.32
C LEU A 520 13.48 5.89 -0.47
N PHE A 521 12.52 5.02 -0.16
CA PHE A 521 11.11 5.36 -0.18
C PHE A 521 10.56 5.51 1.24
N VAL A 522 10.23 6.75 1.63
CA VAL A 522 9.81 7.09 2.99
C VAL A 522 8.29 7.17 3.04
N VAL A 523 7.65 6.38 3.90
CA VAL A 523 6.20 6.44 4.13
C VAL A 523 5.88 6.78 5.59
N GLU A 524 4.67 7.23 5.89
CA GLU A 524 4.31 7.59 7.26
C GLU A 524 4.02 6.38 8.16
N SER A 525 3.42 5.31 7.62
CA SER A 525 2.93 4.19 8.43
C SER A 525 3.67 2.85 8.22
N PRO A 526 3.96 2.09 9.30
CA PRO A 526 4.61 0.77 9.19
C PRO A 526 3.78 -0.27 8.42
N ASN A 527 2.45 -0.18 8.49
CA ASN A 527 1.56 -1.06 7.75
C ASN A 527 1.71 -0.82 6.25
N LYS A 528 1.74 0.46 5.84
CA LYS A 528 1.93 0.86 4.45
C LYS A 528 3.26 0.33 3.90
N ALA A 529 4.36 0.52 4.63
CA ALA A 529 5.68 -0.02 4.25
C ALA A 529 5.65 -1.56 4.07
N ARG A 530 4.97 -2.29 4.96
CA ARG A 530 4.84 -3.74 4.86
C ARG A 530 3.93 -4.19 3.71
N THR A 531 2.89 -3.44 3.40
CA THR A 531 1.97 -3.73 2.28
C THR A 531 2.71 -3.53 0.96
N ILE A 532 3.30 -2.34 0.77
CA ILE A 532 4.04 -1.97 -0.44
C ILE A 532 5.14 -2.99 -0.76
N SER A 533 5.95 -3.34 0.24
CA SER A 533 7.08 -4.24 0.03
C SER A 533 6.70 -5.67 -0.38
N LYS A 534 5.45 -6.10 -0.12
CA LYS A 534 4.95 -7.41 -0.53
C LYS A 534 4.43 -7.45 -1.97
N PHE A 535 4.11 -6.31 -2.58
CA PHE A 535 3.60 -6.26 -3.96
C PHE A 535 4.62 -6.77 -4.97
N PHE A 536 5.91 -6.65 -4.65
CA PHE A 536 7.03 -7.02 -5.51
C PHE A 536 7.66 -8.37 -5.12
N GLY A 537 6.93 -9.19 -4.36
CA GLY A 537 7.36 -10.51 -3.92
C GLY A 537 7.73 -10.55 -2.43
N LYS A 538 8.70 -11.39 -2.07
CA LYS A 538 9.19 -11.47 -0.69
C LYS A 538 10.30 -10.42 -0.53
N PRO A 539 10.09 -9.32 0.21
CA PRO A 539 11.11 -8.30 0.34
C PRO A 539 12.28 -8.81 1.19
N GLY A 540 13.47 -8.29 0.91
CA GLY A 540 14.55 -8.26 1.88
C GLY A 540 14.11 -7.44 3.10
N ARG A 541 14.55 -7.83 4.29
CA ARG A 541 14.23 -7.10 5.52
C ARG A 541 15.50 -6.81 6.28
N ARG A 542 15.66 -5.55 6.68
CA ARG A 542 16.67 -5.11 7.63
C ARG A 542 15.98 -4.67 8.92
N ILE A 543 16.67 -4.80 10.05
CA ILE A 543 16.20 -4.28 11.34
C ILE A 543 17.33 -3.46 11.94
N ILE A 544 17.22 -2.14 11.86
CA ILE A 544 18.25 -1.22 12.35
C ILE A 544 17.68 -0.51 13.57
N GLU A 545 18.33 -0.64 14.72
CA GLU A 545 17.86 -0.06 15.99
C GLU A 545 16.40 -0.42 16.35
N GLY A 546 15.97 -1.63 16.00
CA GLY A 546 14.59 -2.09 16.20
C GLY A 546 13.58 -1.59 15.15
N ILE A 547 14.00 -0.76 14.20
CA ILE A 547 13.15 -0.22 13.13
C ILE A 547 13.24 -1.15 11.91
N PRO A 548 12.11 -1.72 11.44
CA PRO A 548 12.10 -2.57 10.26
C PRO A 548 12.20 -1.74 8.98
N ILE A 549 13.10 -2.14 8.10
CA ILE A 549 13.29 -1.60 6.75
C ILE A 549 13.07 -2.73 5.75
N TYR A 550 12.46 -2.43 4.62
CA TYR A 550 12.15 -3.43 3.59
C TYR A 550 12.84 -3.07 2.27
N GLU A 551 13.44 -4.04 1.61
CA GLU A 551 14.14 -3.84 0.32
C GLU A 551 13.50 -4.72 -0.75
N PHE A 552 13.17 -4.15 -1.90
CA PHE A 552 12.65 -4.88 -3.06
C PHE A 552 13.06 -4.22 -4.37
N SER A 553 12.91 -4.92 -5.49
CA SER A 553 13.16 -4.37 -6.81
C SER A 553 11.86 -4.20 -7.59
N THR A 554 11.75 -3.10 -8.36
CA THR A 554 10.69 -2.90 -9.36
C THR A 554 11.15 -3.30 -10.77
N GLY A 555 12.39 -3.77 -10.91
CA GLY A 555 13.09 -3.95 -12.18
C GLY A 555 14.15 -2.85 -12.37
N ASN A 556 13.71 -1.62 -12.61
CA ASN A 556 14.57 -0.46 -12.82
C ASN A 556 14.95 0.30 -11.53
N LEU A 557 14.28 0.03 -10.41
CA LEU A 557 14.62 0.61 -9.10
C LEU A 557 14.92 -0.51 -8.09
N ILE A 558 15.84 -0.22 -7.17
CA ILE A 558 16.00 -0.97 -5.91
C ILE A 558 15.47 -0.05 -4.81
N VAL A 559 14.31 -0.40 -4.29
CA VAL A 559 13.57 0.44 -3.35
C VAL A 559 13.84 -0.06 -1.93
N THR A 560 14.37 0.82 -1.10
CA THR A 560 14.48 0.64 0.35
C THR A 560 13.36 1.42 1.01
N VAL A 561 12.37 0.75 1.60
CA VAL A 561 11.20 1.38 2.24
C VAL A 561 11.37 1.45 3.75
N ILE A 562 11.17 2.64 4.31
CA ILE A 562 11.14 2.91 5.75
C ILE A 562 9.86 3.67 6.12
N ALA A 563 9.33 3.39 7.31
CA ALA A 563 8.20 4.13 7.87
C ALA A 563 8.66 5.10 8.96
N THR A 564 8.17 6.35 8.93
CA THR A 564 8.47 7.35 9.97
C THR A 564 7.71 7.10 11.27
N GLY A 565 6.54 6.46 11.19
CA GLY A 565 5.62 6.28 12.33
C GLY A 565 4.68 7.46 12.57
N GLY A 566 4.49 8.33 11.57
CA GLY A 566 3.74 9.59 11.65
C GLY A 566 4.66 10.82 11.60
N HIS A 567 4.23 11.91 12.23
CA HIS A 567 5.07 13.10 12.44
C HIS A 567 6.28 12.76 13.30
N ILE A 568 7.46 13.24 12.89
CA ILE A 568 8.73 13.07 13.60
C ILE A 568 9.14 14.31 14.39
N VAL A 569 8.53 15.45 14.06
CA VAL A 569 8.70 16.72 14.76
C VAL A 569 7.35 17.41 14.92
N ASP A 570 7.26 18.35 15.86
CA ASP A 570 6.10 19.24 16.05
C ASP A 570 6.55 20.54 16.73
N LEU A 571 5.70 21.56 16.76
CA LEU A 571 6.01 22.85 17.36
C LEU A 571 6.40 22.68 18.84
N THR A 572 7.54 23.23 19.25
CA THR A 572 7.92 23.31 20.66
C THR A 572 6.91 24.14 21.45
N THR A 573 6.78 23.88 22.74
CA THR A 573 5.98 24.70 23.65
C THR A 573 6.83 25.65 24.48
N THR A 574 8.16 25.68 24.31
CA THR A 574 9.09 26.37 25.22
C THR A 574 9.79 27.60 24.63
N ARG A 575 9.71 27.83 23.32
CA ARG A 575 10.39 28.94 22.63
C ARG A 575 9.43 29.84 21.88
N GLY A 576 9.73 31.14 21.87
CA GLY A 576 8.90 32.15 21.21
C GLY A 576 7.48 32.20 21.75
N TYR A 577 6.56 32.74 20.96
CA TYR A 577 5.14 32.73 21.29
C TYR A 577 4.54 31.36 20.95
N HIS A 578 4.48 30.48 21.96
CA HIS A 578 3.97 29.10 21.90
C HIS A 578 4.58 28.23 20.79
N GLY A 579 5.85 28.44 20.46
CA GLY A 579 6.58 27.71 19.42
C GLY A 579 6.89 28.50 18.16
N VAL A 580 6.59 29.81 18.11
CA VAL A 580 6.83 30.66 16.94
C VAL A 580 7.67 31.87 17.34
N LEU A 581 8.80 32.09 16.67
CA LEU A 581 9.66 33.25 16.88
C LEU A 581 9.23 34.41 15.98
N LEU A 582 9.27 35.61 16.54
CA LEU A 582 8.97 36.88 15.89
C LEU A 582 10.30 37.52 15.47
N LYS A 583 10.94 37.00 14.41
CA LYS A 583 12.23 37.52 13.93
C LYS A 583 12.25 37.43 12.41
N ASN A 584 12.22 38.59 11.74
CA ASN A 584 12.08 38.70 10.27
C ASN A 584 10.87 37.92 9.73
N GLY A 585 9.70 38.15 10.34
CA GLY A 585 8.47 37.39 10.13
C GLY A 585 8.22 36.33 11.22
N TYR A 586 7.25 35.46 10.97
CA TYR A 586 6.84 34.39 11.86
C TYR A 586 7.57 33.09 11.52
N MET A 587 8.50 32.69 12.38
CA MET A 587 9.33 31.51 12.18
C MET A 587 8.97 30.40 13.18
N PRO A 588 8.29 29.32 12.74
CA PRO A 588 7.97 28.20 13.61
C PRO A 588 9.23 27.44 14.05
N VAL A 589 9.24 27.02 15.32
CA VAL A 589 10.29 26.24 15.95
C VAL A 589 9.78 24.84 16.24
N TYR A 590 10.37 23.85 15.58
CA TYR A 590 10.02 22.44 15.71
C TYR A 590 11.06 21.71 16.57
N THR A 591 10.61 20.72 17.33
CA THR A 591 11.48 19.78 18.06
C THR A 591 10.98 18.35 17.87
N THR A 592 11.75 17.35 18.30
CA THR A 592 11.38 15.95 18.09
C THR A 592 10.11 15.56 18.83
N LEU A 593 9.27 14.76 18.18
CA LEU A 593 8.11 14.20 18.82
C LEU A 593 8.51 13.01 19.69
N LYS A 594 8.06 13.03 20.95
CA LYS A 594 8.25 11.97 21.93
C LYS A 594 6.95 11.24 22.19
N ARG A 595 7.02 9.92 22.40
CA ARG A 595 5.87 9.11 22.77
C ARG A 595 6.18 8.25 23.98
N CYS A 596 5.35 8.37 25.01
CA CYS A 596 5.43 7.49 26.17
C CYS A 596 4.93 6.08 25.84
N ARG A 597 5.74 5.05 26.10
CA ARG A 597 5.33 3.65 25.87
C ARG A 597 4.28 3.16 26.87
N ARG A 598 4.23 3.74 28.08
CA ARG A 598 3.29 3.36 29.14
C ARG A 598 1.87 3.85 28.87
N CYS A 599 1.69 5.12 28.47
CA CYS A 599 0.36 5.73 28.33
C CYS A 599 0.05 6.28 26.92
N ASN A 600 0.96 6.13 25.97
CA ASN A 600 0.83 6.60 24.58
C ASN A 600 0.70 8.12 24.38
N THR A 601 0.89 8.92 25.43
CA THR A 601 0.90 10.39 25.31
C THR A 601 2.05 10.82 24.41
N GLN A 602 1.74 11.68 23.44
CA GLN A 602 2.72 12.37 22.60
C GLN A 602 2.96 13.77 23.13
N PHE A 603 4.22 14.20 23.10
CA PHE A 603 4.67 15.51 23.57
C PHE A 603 6.01 15.87 22.91
N THR A 604 6.43 17.13 23.01
CA THR A 604 7.66 17.66 22.39
C THR A 604 8.74 17.92 23.43
N ASP A 605 8.38 18.62 24.50
CA ASP A 605 9.33 19.17 25.47
C ASP A 605 9.33 18.40 26.80
N GLY A 606 10.51 18.32 27.44
CA GLY A 606 10.74 17.58 28.69
C GLY A 606 11.21 16.13 28.51
N ASP A 607 11.72 15.54 29.59
CA ASP A 607 12.34 14.20 29.63
C ASP A 607 11.45 13.14 30.33
N HIS A 608 10.28 13.55 30.81
CA HIS A 608 9.30 12.68 31.46
C HIS A 608 7.94 12.85 30.81
N CYS A 609 7.14 11.79 30.76
CA CYS A 609 5.81 11.88 30.20
C CYS A 609 4.92 12.83 31.01
N PRO A 610 4.36 13.90 30.42
CA PRO A 610 3.60 14.92 31.16
C PRO A 610 2.29 14.39 31.75
N ARG A 611 1.81 13.23 31.27
CA ARG A 611 0.58 12.59 31.76
C ARG A 611 0.78 11.59 32.89
N CYS A 612 1.89 10.84 32.91
CA CYS A 612 2.08 9.72 33.83
C CYS A 612 3.46 9.66 34.49
N GLY A 613 4.33 10.65 34.25
CA GLY A 613 5.68 10.75 34.83
C GLY A 613 6.70 9.73 34.33
N SER A 614 6.33 8.80 33.44
CA SER A 614 7.22 7.74 32.98
C SER A 614 8.39 8.26 32.13
N THR A 615 9.57 7.69 32.34
CA THR A 615 10.80 7.89 31.54
C THR A 615 10.91 6.94 30.34
N ASP A 616 10.02 5.95 30.20
CA ASP A 616 10.02 5.02 29.06
C ASP A 616 9.42 5.71 27.82
N ILE A 617 10.29 6.46 27.15
CA ILE A 617 9.96 7.38 26.06
C ILE A 617 10.67 6.94 24.78
N VAL A 618 9.92 6.94 23.68
CA VAL A 618 10.46 6.83 22.33
C VAL A 618 10.60 8.23 21.76
N ASP A 619 11.82 8.61 21.41
CA ASP A 619 12.14 9.88 20.76
C ASP A 619 12.34 9.67 19.25
N ALA A 620 11.71 10.52 18.44
CA ALA A 620 11.86 10.52 17.00
C ALA A 620 13.28 10.89 16.51
N ARG A 621 14.18 11.37 17.37
CA ARG A 621 15.59 11.59 17.01
C ARG A 621 16.25 10.34 16.41
N LYS A 622 15.90 9.15 16.89
CA LYS A 622 16.40 7.88 16.34
C LYS A 622 15.98 7.65 14.89
N ILE A 623 14.71 7.95 14.57
CA ILE A 623 14.24 7.82 13.18
C ILE A 623 14.89 8.85 12.26
N ILE A 624 15.14 10.08 12.76
CA ILE A 624 15.84 11.13 11.99
C ILE A 624 17.26 10.70 11.61
N SER A 625 18.06 10.22 12.57
CA SER A 625 19.42 9.74 12.30
C SER A 625 19.43 8.55 11.33
N LEU A 626 18.47 7.63 11.48
CA LEU A 626 18.31 6.52 10.54
C LEU A 626 17.93 6.98 9.12
N LEU A 627 17.04 7.97 8.99
CA LEU A 627 16.67 8.55 7.70
C LEU A 627 17.88 9.20 7.00
N ARG A 628 18.68 9.99 7.72
CA ARG A 628 19.92 10.60 7.21
C ARG A 628 20.90 9.56 6.69
N ARG A 629 21.13 8.52 7.50
CA ARG A 629 21.98 7.39 7.12
C ARG A 629 21.49 6.72 5.84
N LEU A 630 20.20 6.39 5.75
CA LEU A 630 19.64 5.72 4.57
C LEU A 630 19.60 6.63 3.35
N ALA A 631 19.38 7.94 3.53
CA ALA A 631 19.44 8.94 2.47
C ALA A 631 20.84 8.98 1.86
N PHE A 632 21.88 8.98 2.70
CA PHE A 632 23.27 8.85 2.26
C PHE A 632 23.53 7.52 1.56
N GLU A 633 23.09 6.39 2.13
CA GLU A 633 23.24 5.07 1.50
C GLU A 633 22.63 5.03 0.10
N MET A 634 21.43 5.60 -0.12
CA MET A 634 20.68 5.45 -1.37
C MET A 634 20.94 6.56 -2.40
N GLY A 635 21.28 7.78 -1.98
CA GLY A 635 21.51 8.93 -2.86
C GLY A 635 20.25 9.61 -3.40
N SER A 636 19.17 8.87 -3.65
CA SER A 636 17.86 9.40 -4.06
C SER A 636 16.78 9.03 -3.05
N VAL A 637 15.92 9.99 -2.70
CA VAL A 637 14.86 9.83 -1.69
C VAL A 637 13.51 10.22 -2.27
N TYR A 638 12.55 9.30 -2.27
CA TYR A 638 11.16 9.57 -2.65
C TYR A 638 10.28 9.48 -1.41
N ILE A 639 9.45 10.49 -1.17
CA ILE A 639 8.57 10.55 0.00
C ILE A 639 7.14 10.21 -0.41
N GLY A 640 6.64 9.09 0.08
CA GLY A 640 5.33 8.50 -0.19
C GLY A 640 4.34 8.64 0.95
N THR A 641 4.27 9.82 1.57
CA THR A 641 3.27 10.14 2.60
C THR A 641 1.86 10.24 2.02
N ASP A 642 0.85 10.30 2.88
CA ASP A 642 -0.55 10.49 2.47
C ASP A 642 -0.73 11.73 1.56
N PRO A 643 -1.65 11.69 0.56
CA PRO A 643 -1.80 12.74 -0.43
C PRO A 643 -2.53 13.99 0.10
N ASP A 644 -2.39 14.34 1.37
CA ASP A 644 -3.02 15.53 1.98
C ASP A 644 -1.98 16.57 2.44
N VAL A 645 -2.43 17.74 2.90
CA VAL A 645 -1.56 18.82 3.41
C VAL A 645 -0.72 18.36 4.61
N GLU A 646 -1.23 17.42 5.41
CA GLU A 646 -0.53 16.83 6.55
C GLU A 646 0.65 15.95 6.07
N GLY A 647 0.40 15.09 5.09
CA GLY A 647 1.43 14.29 4.45
C GLY A 647 2.47 15.12 3.71
N GLU A 648 2.08 16.24 3.10
CA GLU A 648 3.01 17.17 2.47
C GLU A 648 3.92 17.86 3.49
N LYS A 649 3.38 18.23 4.67
CA LYS A 649 4.20 18.75 5.78
C LYS A 649 5.22 17.73 6.28
N ILE A 650 4.81 16.46 6.47
CA ILE A 650 5.74 15.40 6.87
C ILE A 650 6.84 15.24 5.81
N ALA A 651 6.49 15.31 4.53
CA ALA A 651 7.47 15.24 3.46
C ALA A 651 8.46 16.40 3.50
N TRP A 652 7.99 17.62 3.76
CA TRP A 652 8.84 18.79 3.92
C TRP A 652 9.77 18.68 5.14
N ASP A 653 9.26 18.20 6.28
CA ASP A 653 10.09 17.96 7.47
C ASP A 653 11.19 16.95 7.21
N VAL A 654 10.85 15.80 6.61
CA VAL A 654 11.82 14.78 6.26
C VAL A 654 12.85 15.37 5.28
N SER A 655 12.42 16.11 4.26
CA SER A 655 13.29 16.75 3.26
C SER A 655 14.32 17.68 3.91
N ASN A 656 13.89 18.55 4.82
CA ASN A 656 14.78 19.46 5.54
C ASN A 656 15.73 18.71 6.47
N LEU A 657 15.23 17.71 7.19
CA LEU A 657 16.01 16.95 8.17
C LEU A 657 17.07 16.06 7.52
N ILE A 658 16.90 15.67 6.25
CA ILE A 658 17.88 14.89 5.49
C ILE A 658 18.66 15.74 4.47
N TYR A 659 18.51 17.07 4.49
CA TYR A 659 19.17 17.95 3.54
C TYR A 659 20.68 17.69 3.48
N GLY A 660 21.23 17.62 2.28
CA GLY A 660 22.65 17.32 2.02
C GLY A 660 23.04 15.84 2.13
N PHE A 661 22.18 14.94 2.63
CA PHE A 661 22.47 13.50 2.64
C PHE A 661 22.07 12.78 1.35
N ALA A 662 21.19 13.38 0.55
CA ALA A 662 20.75 12.85 -0.73
C ALA A 662 20.90 13.91 -1.82
N GLY A 663 21.28 13.49 -3.03
CA GLY A 663 21.38 14.38 -4.18
C GLY A 663 20.01 14.74 -4.76
N GLN A 664 18.97 13.96 -4.47
CA GLN A 664 17.62 14.23 -4.93
C GLN A 664 16.59 13.81 -3.87
N VAL A 665 15.65 14.71 -3.56
CA VAL A 665 14.49 14.45 -2.71
C VAL A 665 13.22 14.81 -3.46
N MET A 666 12.34 13.84 -3.71
CA MET A 666 11.10 14.04 -4.46
C MET A 666 9.88 13.52 -3.68
N ARG A 667 8.69 13.94 -4.08
CA ARG A 667 7.40 13.49 -3.57
C ARG A 667 6.77 12.47 -4.51
N ALA A 668 6.46 11.28 -4.00
CA ALA A 668 5.78 10.21 -4.73
C ALA A 668 4.33 10.08 -4.22
N GLU A 669 3.39 10.70 -4.92
CA GLU A 669 1.99 10.77 -4.52
C GLU A 669 1.16 9.60 -5.07
N PHE A 670 0.33 8.98 -4.23
CA PHE A 670 -0.59 7.92 -4.62
C PHE A 670 -1.87 7.96 -3.78
N HIS A 671 -2.99 7.59 -4.40
CA HIS A 671 -4.34 7.66 -3.81
C HIS A 671 -4.89 6.29 -3.37
N GLU A 672 -4.16 5.22 -3.67
CA GLU A 672 -4.46 3.85 -3.27
C GLU A 672 -3.13 3.10 -3.03
N VAL A 673 -3.11 2.20 -2.04
CA VAL A 673 -1.94 1.35 -1.78
C VAL A 673 -2.07 0.08 -2.63
N THR A 674 -1.84 0.20 -3.94
CA THR A 674 -1.85 -0.93 -4.89
C THR A 674 -0.52 -1.01 -5.63
N ARG A 675 -0.17 -2.18 -6.17
CA ARG A 675 1.08 -2.33 -6.92
C ARG A 675 1.21 -1.29 -8.04
N ARG A 676 0.14 -1.08 -8.80
CA ARG A 676 0.10 -0.15 -9.93
C ARG A 676 0.33 1.30 -9.49
N ALA A 677 -0.43 1.76 -8.48
CA ALA A 677 -0.32 3.14 -8.01
C ALA A 677 1.07 3.46 -7.46
N ILE A 678 1.68 2.52 -6.73
CA ILE A 678 3.04 2.68 -6.22
C ILE A 678 4.07 2.72 -7.35
N LEU A 679 3.96 1.83 -8.36
CA LEU A 679 4.85 1.88 -9.52
C LEU A 679 4.76 3.22 -10.26
N GLN A 680 3.54 3.72 -10.50
CA GLN A 680 3.33 5.02 -11.13
C GLN A 680 3.93 6.16 -10.31
N ALA A 681 3.72 6.16 -9.00
CA ALA A 681 4.26 7.18 -8.10
C ALA A 681 5.80 7.18 -8.03
N LEU A 682 6.43 6.01 -8.12
CA LEU A 682 7.90 5.87 -8.17
C LEU A 682 8.49 6.27 -9.53
N GLN A 683 7.74 6.09 -10.62
CA GLN A 683 8.18 6.43 -11.98
C GLN A 683 7.96 7.90 -12.33
N LYS A 684 6.92 8.54 -11.77
CA LYS A 684 6.57 9.94 -11.99
C LYS A 684 6.52 10.71 -10.66
N PRO A 685 7.64 10.82 -9.93
CA PRO A 685 7.68 11.63 -8.73
C PRO A 685 7.60 13.13 -9.11
N ARG A 686 7.07 13.95 -8.21
CA ARG A 686 6.97 15.41 -8.35
C ARG A 686 7.79 16.13 -7.28
N GLU A 687 7.98 17.43 -7.43
CA GLU A 687 8.52 18.27 -6.36
C GLU A 687 7.50 18.45 -5.22
N LEU A 688 7.98 18.88 -4.05
CA LEU A 688 7.12 19.19 -2.91
C LEU A 688 6.33 20.47 -3.17
N SER A 689 5.06 20.48 -2.74
CA SER A 689 4.19 21.65 -2.82
C SER A 689 4.37 22.53 -1.59
N PHE A 690 5.10 23.63 -1.73
CA PHE A 690 5.30 24.58 -0.64
C PHE A 690 4.01 25.27 -0.19
N GLU A 691 3.04 25.50 -1.09
CA GLU A 691 1.75 26.10 -0.73
C GLU A 691 0.94 25.21 0.21
N ARG A 692 0.91 23.89 -0.02
CA ARG A 692 0.30 22.92 0.90
C ARG A 692 1.01 22.90 2.27
N VAL A 693 2.33 23.05 2.28
CA VAL A 693 3.11 23.13 3.53
C VAL A 693 2.78 24.40 4.29
N LYS A 694 2.75 25.57 3.62
CA LYS A 694 2.37 26.86 4.22
C LYS A 694 0.96 26.80 4.83
N ALA A 695 -0.01 26.25 4.09
CA ALA A 695 -1.37 26.08 4.57
C ALA A 695 -1.42 25.21 5.83
N GLN A 696 -0.63 24.12 5.88
CA GLN A 696 -0.51 23.29 7.07
C GLN A 696 0.14 24.04 8.25
N ILE A 697 1.16 24.86 8.00
CA ILE A 697 1.83 25.65 9.04
C ILE A 697 0.86 26.66 9.66
N VAL A 698 0.16 27.44 8.84
CA VAL A 698 -0.87 28.39 9.30
C VAL A 698 -1.88 27.68 10.18
N ARG A 699 -2.40 26.55 9.69
CA ARG A 699 -3.35 25.72 10.44
C ARG A 699 -2.80 25.25 11.78
N ARG A 700 -1.55 24.79 11.80
CA ARG A 700 -0.93 24.26 13.02
C ARG A 700 -0.65 25.35 14.04
N ILE A 701 -0.17 26.51 13.60
CA ILE A 701 0.08 27.70 14.44
C ILE A 701 -1.23 28.21 15.01
N GLU A 702 -2.29 28.32 14.19
CA GLU A 702 -3.60 28.74 14.66
C GLU A 702 -4.17 27.81 15.74
N ASP A 703 -4.23 26.51 15.44
CA ASP A 703 -4.69 25.48 16.38
C ASP A 703 -3.88 25.52 17.68
N ARG A 704 -2.58 25.86 17.59
CA ARG A 704 -1.70 26.02 18.74
C ARG A 704 -2.05 27.28 19.52
N TRP A 705 -2.05 28.46 18.93
CA TRP A 705 -2.26 29.71 19.65
C TRP A 705 -3.65 29.81 20.25
N ILE A 706 -4.71 29.70 19.43
CA ILE A 706 -6.10 29.79 19.92
C ILE A 706 -6.39 28.65 20.90
N GLY A 707 -5.96 27.43 20.56
CA GLY A 707 -6.18 26.27 21.40
C GLY A 707 -5.49 26.39 22.75
N PHE A 708 -4.24 26.84 22.80
CA PHE A 708 -3.46 26.93 24.03
C PHE A 708 -3.95 28.09 24.90
N GLU A 709 -4.14 29.28 24.34
CA GLU A 709 -4.60 30.46 25.08
C GLU A 709 -5.99 30.26 25.71
N LEU A 710 -6.97 29.82 24.92
CA LEU A 710 -8.31 29.55 25.45
C LEU A 710 -8.29 28.38 26.45
N SER A 711 -7.43 27.38 26.24
CA SER A 711 -7.30 26.28 27.21
C SER A 711 -6.68 26.76 28.52
N GLN A 712 -5.61 27.56 28.50
CA GLN A 712 -5.00 28.11 29.72
C GLN A 712 -5.99 28.99 30.48
N GLU A 713 -6.75 29.82 29.77
CA GLU A 713 -7.76 30.66 30.39
C GLU A 713 -8.86 29.83 31.08
N LEU A 714 -9.34 28.77 30.43
CA LEU A 714 -10.29 27.84 31.07
C LEU A 714 -9.66 27.12 32.27
N GLN A 715 -8.42 26.66 32.15
CA GLN A 715 -7.75 25.94 33.22
C GLN A 715 -7.51 26.83 34.45
N ARG A 716 -7.15 28.10 34.22
CA ARG A 716 -6.99 29.12 35.27
C ARG A 716 -8.33 29.45 35.92
N ARG A 717 -9.37 29.71 35.13
CA ARG A 717 -10.69 30.11 35.63
C ARG A 717 -11.42 29.00 36.40
N PHE A 718 -11.28 27.75 35.97
CA PHE A 718 -12.00 26.61 36.53
C PHE A 718 -11.11 25.64 37.31
N HIS A 719 -9.85 26.00 37.56
CA HIS A 719 -8.84 25.20 38.28
C HIS A 719 -8.75 23.73 37.81
N ASN A 720 -8.90 23.51 36.51
CA ASN A 720 -8.96 22.17 35.94
C ASN A 720 -8.10 22.05 34.69
N ARG A 721 -6.89 21.50 34.87
CA ARG A 721 -5.89 21.26 33.81
C ARG A 721 -6.36 20.32 32.69
N ASN A 722 -7.49 19.62 32.87
CA ASN A 722 -8.06 18.74 31.84
C ASN A 722 -8.99 19.47 30.86
N LEU A 723 -9.25 20.77 31.03
CA LEU A 723 -10.09 21.55 30.11
C LEU A 723 -9.31 21.97 28.86
N SER A 724 -10.00 22.00 27.73
CA SER A 724 -9.44 22.55 26.49
C SER A 724 -10.53 23.16 25.61
N ALA A 725 -10.18 24.26 24.95
CA ALA A 725 -11.02 24.92 23.97
C ALA A 725 -10.33 24.97 22.60
N GLY A 726 -11.12 25.19 21.57
CA GLY A 726 -10.61 25.39 20.21
C GLY A 726 -11.71 25.88 19.30
N ARG A 727 -11.32 26.60 18.24
CA ARG A 727 -12.24 27.30 17.32
C ARG A 727 -13.35 26.42 16.77
N ALA A 728 -13.02 25.24 16.24
CA ALA A 728 -14.06 24.31 15.73
C ALA A 728 -14.76 23.51 16.85
N GLN A 729 -14.12 23.34 18.01
CA GLN A 729 -14.65 22.55 19.12
C GLN A 729 -15.83 23.24 19.79
N THR A 730 -15.76 24.57 19.95
CA THR A 730 -16.76 25.34 20.70
C THR A 730 -18.10 25.52 19.97
N PRO A 731 -18.17 25.91 18.68
CA PRO A 731 -19.41 25.92 17.89
C PRO A 731 -20.08 24.55 17.87
N THR A 732 -19.29 23.49 17.69
CA THR A 732 -19.78 22.11 17.68
C THR A 732 -20.47 21.76 19.00
N LEU A 733 -19.88 22.16 20.15
CA LEU A 733 -20.50 22.01 21.45
C LEU A 733 -21.78 22.85 21.59
N GLY A 734 -21.79 24.07 21.07
CA GLY A 734 -22.95 24.97 21.02
C GLY A 734 -24.15 24.33 20.32
N TRP A 735 -23.96 23.76 19.13
CA TRP A 735 -25.04 23.10 18.40
C TRP A 735 -25.60 21.90 19.17
N ILE A 736 -24.76 21.13 19.86
CA ILE A 736 -25.22 20.02 20.71
C ILE A 736 -26.07 20.55 21.86
N LEU A 737 -25.65 21.64 22.51
CA LEU A 737 -26.40 22.26 23.61
C LEU A 737 -27.76 22.79 23.14
N GLU A 738 -27.79 23.50 22.02
CA GLU A 738 -29.01 24.06 21.43
C GLU A 738 -29.98 22.94 21.02
N ARG A 739 -29.49 21.93 20.29
CA ARG A 739 -30.29 20.77 19.90
C ARG A 739 -30.83 20.02 21.10
N TYR A 740 -30.04 19.89 22.16
CA TYR A 740 -30.46 19.24 23.39
C TYR A 740 -31.48 20.07 24.18
N ARG A 741 -31.39 21.41 24.17
CA ARG A 741 -32.41 22.31 24.74
C ARG A 741 -33.75 22.09 24.05
N LEU A 742 -33.78 22.02 22.72
CA LEU A 742 -34.98 21.67 21.95
C LEU A 742 -35.46 20.26 22.30
N ALA A 743 -34.56 19.29 22.48
CA ALA A 743 -34.92 17.92 22.85
C ALA A 743 -35.51 17.79 24.27
N LYS A 744 -35.27 18.76 25.16
CA LYS A 744 -35.91 18.82 26.48
C LYS A 744 -37.30 19.43 26.45
N GLN A 745 -37.61 20.22 25.43
CA GLN A 745 -38.94 20.77 25.25
C GLN A 745 -39.85 19.69 24.66
N LEU A 746 -40.97 19.45 25.33
CA LEU A 746 -42.04 18.63 24.80
C LEU A 746 -42.99 19.51 24.00
N GLU A 747 -43.42 19.02 22.85
CA GLU A 747 -44.57 19.52 22.15
C GLU A 747 -45.59 18.39 22.03
N ILE A 748 -46.87 18.76 22.11
CA ILE A 748 -47.94 17.81 21.84
C ILE A 748 -48.03 17.67 20.32
N GLN A 749 -48.00 16.43 19.85
CA GLN A 749 -48.33 16.11 18.48
C GLN A 749 -49.49 15.14 18.46
N THR A 750 -50.47 15.43 17.61
CA THR A 750 -51.49 14.47 17.23
C THR A 750 -50.87 13.52 16.20
N VAL A 751 -50.88 12.23 16.52
CA VAL A 751 -50.44 11.15 15.63
C VAL A 751 -51.66 10.38 15.19
N ILE A 752 -51.88 10.36 13.89
CA ILE A 752 -53.00 9.68 13.25
C ILE A 752 -52.43 8.44 12.55
N THR A 753 -52.84 7.26 12.99
CA THR A 753 -52.31 5.99 12.48
C THR A 753 -53.41 5.20 11.77
N SER A 754 -53.19 4.85 10.51
CA SER A 754 -54.07 3.97 9.73
C SER A 754 -53.24 2.90 9.02
N GLY A 755 -53.24 1.68 9.55
CA GLY A 755 -52.31 0.62 9.11
C GLY A 755 -50.85 1.04 9.24
N GLU A 756 -50.10 1.04 8.12
CA GLU A 756 -48.71 1.52 8.06
C GLU A 756 -48.58 3.04 7.83
N LEU A 757 -49.67 3.74 7.55
CA LEU A 757 -49.67 5.19 7.39
C LEU A 757 -49.64 5.87 8.77
N GLN A 758 -48.66 6.73 8.99
CA GLN A 758 -48.58 7.58 10.17
C GLN A 758 -48.49 9.04 9.74
N LEU A 759 -49.50 9.83 10.09
CA LEU A 759 -49.53 11.27 9.91
C LEU A 759 -49.24 11.94 11.25
N ARG A 760 -48.55 13.08 11.20
CA ARG A 760 -48.18 13.84 12.40
C ARG A 760 -48.47 15.31 12.18
N MET A 761 -49.09 15.93 13.16
CA MET A 761 -49.41 17.35 13.19
C MET A 761 -49.06 17.93 14.56
N LYS A 762 -48.64 19.19 14.58
CA LYS A 762 -48.31 19.90 15.83
C LYS A 762 -49.60 20.39 16.49
N GLY A 763 -49.68 20.24 17.81
CA GLY A 763 -50.86 20.61 18.60
C GLY A 763 -51.74 19.42 18.95
N LYS A 764 -52.88 19.70 19.58
CA LYS A 764 -53.96 18.73 19.80
C LYS A 764 -55.05 19.00 18.78
N HIS A 765 -55.37 18.00 17.99
CA HIS A 765 -56.42 18.07 16.99
C HIS A 765 -57.30 16.82 17.08
N GLY A 766 -58.62 17.02 17.25
CA GLY A 766 -59.58 15.93 17.41
C GLY A 766 -59.44 15.16 18.73
N ASP A 767 -60.38 14.25 18.97
CA ASP A 767 -60.44 13.43 20.18
C ASP A 767 -59.60 12.16 20.06
N GLU A 768 -59.02 11.69 21.17
CA GLU A 768 -58.29 10.40 21.17
C GLU A 768 -59.27 9.24 20.99
N GLY A 769 -58.95 8.32 20.09
CA GLY A 769 -59.80 7.17 19.81
C GLY A 769 -59.81 6.78 18.34
N GLU A 770 -60.79 5.95 17.98
CA GLU A 770 -61.04 5.60 16.59
C GLU A 770 -61.64 6.78 15.84
N THR A 771 -61.15 7.01 14.62
CA THR A 771 -61.67 8.01 13.69
C THR A 771 -61.71 7.44 12.28
N GLN A 772 -62.37 8.15 11.38
CA GLN A 772 -62.28 7.89 9.95
C GLN A 772 -61.44 8.96 9.28
N ILE A 773 -60.52 8.52 8.41
CA ILE A 773 -59.78 9.40 7.51
C ILE A 773 -60.24 9.15 6.08
N HIS A 774 -60.22 10.19 5.27
CA HIS A 774 -60.53 10.09 3.86
C HIS A 774 -59.24 10.19 3.04
N ILE A 775 -58.96 9.16 2.25
CA ILE A 775 -57.78 9.08 1.39
C ILE A 775 -58.24 9.33 -0.05
N GLU A 776 -57.71 10.39 -0.64
CA GLU A 776 -57.86 10.78 -2.05
C GLU A 776 -56.53 10.50 -2.75
N VAL A 777 -56.44 9.45 -3.56
CA VAL A 777 -55.27 9.09 -4.34
C VAL A 777 -55.22 9.99 -5.57
N LEU A 778 -54.24 10.90 -5.60
CA LEU A 778 -54.06 11.88 -6.66
C LEU A 778 -53.47 11.26 -7.93
N GLY A 779 -52.76 10.15 -7.80
CA GLY A 779 -52.21 9.38 -8.91
C GLY A 779 -50.96 8.58 -8.55
N GLU A 780 -50.56 7.72 -9.49
CA GLU A 780 -49.28 7.02 -9.47
C GLU A 780 -48.43 7.53 -10.65
N GLU A 781 -47.19 7.95 -10.36
CA GLU A 781 -46.22 8.35 -11.37
C GLU A 781 -45.03 7.38 -11.40
N GLU A 782 -44.55 7.05 -12.59
CA GLU A 782 -43.29 6.34 -12.74
C GLU A 782 -42.13 7.33 -12.68
N GLU A 783 -41.21 7.13 -11.75
CA GLU A 783 -40.01 7.96 -11.59
C GLU A 783 -38.76 7.10 -11.75
N SER A 784 -37.74 7.64 -12.44
CA SER A 784 -36.41 7.03 -12.45
C SER A 784 -35.56 7.61 -11.34
N LEU A 785 -35.23 6.79 -10.34
CA LEU A 785 -34.36 7.18 -9.25
C LEU A 785 -32.89 6.98 -9.61
N PRO A 786 -32.07 8.06 -9.62
CA PRO A 786 -30.64 7.93 -9.82
C PRO A 786 -29.99 7.24 -8.60
N PRO A 787 -28.88 6.51 -8.80
CA PRO A 787 -28.14 5.96 -7.68
C PRO A 787 -27.51 7.07 -6.85
N PRO A 788 -27.23 6.82 -5.56
CA PRO A 788 -26.52 7.80 -4.77
C PRO A 788 -25.02 7.88 -5.15
N PRO A 789 -24.35 9.02 -4.91
CA PRO A 789 -22.92 9.14 -5.16
C PRO A 789 -22.09 8.19 -4.27
N PRO A 790 -20.86 7.84 -4.70
CA PRO A 790 -19.94 7.09 -3.88
C PRO A 790 -19.57 7.86 -2.60
N PHE A 791 -18.95 7.19 -1.63
CA PHE A 791 -18.69 7.81 -0.34
C PHE A 791 -17.63 8.91 -0.42
N THR A 792 -17.92 10.03 0.24
CA THR A 792 -16.95 10.96 0.80
C THR A 792 -16.72 10.60 2.27
N THR A 793 -15.75 11.23 2.94
CA THR A 793 -15.50 10.98 4.38
C THR A 793 -16.74 11.29 5.23
N SER A 794 -17.41 12.41 4.98
CA SER A 794 -18.60 12.79 5.75
C SER A 794 -19.74 11.78 5.59
N GLU A 795 -20.00 11.35 4.35
CA GLU A 795 -21.09 10.40 4.06
C GLU A 795 -20.77 9.00 4.61
N MET A 796 -19.51 8.57 4.52
CA MET A 796 -19.06 7.32 5.13
C MET A 796 -19.28 7.34 6.65
N LEU A 797 -18.88 8.42 7.33
CA LEU A 797 -19.01 8.53 8.79
C LEU A 797 -20.48 8.59 9.23
N LYS A 798 -21.31 9.34 8.50
CA LYS A 798 -22.76 9.42 8.73
C LYS A 798 -23.43 8.05 8.59
N GLU A 799 -23.21 7.37 7.47
CA GLU A 799 -23.84 6.08 7.21
C GLU A 799 -23.29 4.96 8.11
N ALA A 800 -22.00 4.98 8.44
CA ALA A 800 -21.43 4.03 9.41
C ALA A 800 -22.01 4.22 10.81
N SER A 801 -22.25 5.47 11.25
CA SER A 801 -22.92 5.75 12.52
C SER A 801 -24.38 5.29 12.49
N ARG A 802 -25.10 5.54 11.40
CA ARG A 802 -26.52 5.20 11.24
C ARG A 802 -26.76 3.68 11.13
N ILE A 803 -26.03 3.02 10.24
CA ILE A 803 -26.24 1.61 9.85
C ILE A 803 -25.44 0.67 10.76
N LEU A 804 -24.16 0.96 10.98
CA LEU A 804 -23.26 0.07 11.73
C LEU A 804 -23.18 0.40 13.22
N ARG A 805 -23.80 1.50 13.66
CA ARG A 805 -23.68 2.04 15.03
C ARG A 805 -22.22 2.24 15.45
N MET A 806 -21.38 2.58 14.48
CA MET A 806 -19.94 2.72 14.68
C MET A 806 -19.58 4.18 15.02
N PRO A 807 -18.80 4.44 16.09
CA PRO A 807 -18.30 5.78 16.40
C PRO A 807 -17.36 6.31 15.30
N ALA A 808 -17.37 7.63 15.08
CA ALA A 808 -16.61 8.25 13.99
C ALA A 808 -15.09 7.97 14.07
N THR A 809 -14.51 8.00 15.29
CA THR A 809 -13.09 7.69 15.51
C THR A 809 -12.75 6.24 15.15
N ARG A 810 -13.64 5.31 15.48
CA ARG A 810 -13.49 3.89 15.16
C ARG A 810 -13.62 3.66 13.66
N THR A 811 -14.57 4.33 13.00
CA THR A 811 -14.74 4.28 11.54
C THR A 811 -13.49 4.77 10.82
N MET A 812 -12.94 5.93 11.21
CA MET A 812 -11.70 6.46 10.61
C MET A 812 -10.51 5.52 10.81
N ALA A 813 -10.33 4.96 12.01
CA ALA A 813 -9.25 4.00 12.27
C ALA A 813 -9.37 2.73 11.41
N ILE A 814 -10.59 2.22 11.21
CA ILE A 814 -10.84 1.06 10.34
C ILE A 814 -10.62 1.43 8.88
N ALA A 815 -11.05 2.61 8.44
CA ALA A 815 -10.86 3.08 7.08
C ALA A 815 -9.36 3.26 6.76
N GLN A 816 -8.57 3.84 7.68
CA GLN A 816 -7.11 3.89 7.59
C GLN A 816 -6.52 2.49 7.39
N ASN A 817 -6.90 1.53 8.23
CA ASN A 817 -6.44 0.15 8.13
C ASN A 817 -6.79 -0.52 6.79
N LEU A 818 -7.99 -0.27 6.25
CA LEU A 818 -8.42 -0.77 4.94
C LEU A 818 -7.61 -0.13 3.80
N PHE A 819 -7.34 1.18 3.89
CA PHE A 819 -6.50 1.90 2.93
C PHE A 819 -5.05 1.37 2.95
N GLU A 820 -4.43 1.26 4.12
CA GLU A 820 -3.07 0.73 4.29
C GLU A 820 -2.94 -0.74 3.89
N ALA A 821 -4.03 -1.51 3.97
CA ALA A 821 -4.11 -2.87 3.48
C ALA A 821 -4.29 -2.97 1.95
N GLY A 822 -4.47 -1.84 1.25
CA GLY A 822 -4.69 -1.79 -0.19
C GLY A 822 -6.06 -2.31 -0.62
N LEU A 823 -7.09 -2.12 0.21
CA LEU A 823 -8.46 -2.59 -0.03
C LEU A 823 -9.44 -1.46 -0.40
N ILE A 824 -9.15 -0.22 0.00
CA ILE A 824 -9.91 0.96 -0.40
C ILE A 824 -8.98 2.10 -0.82
N THR A 825 -9.52 3.07 -1.55
CA THR A 825 -8.86 4.35 -1.85
C THR A 825 -8.70 5.20 -0.58
N TYR A 826 -7.96 6.30 -0.69
CA TYR A 826 -7.73 7.22 0.41
C TYR A 826 -9.05 7.72 1.03
N HIS A 827 -9.16 7.56 2.34
CA HIS A 827 -10.42 7.69 3.08
C HIS A 827 -10.71 9.10 3.62
N ARG A 828 -9.76 10.04 3.45
CA ARG A 828 -9.92 11.48 3.79
C ARG A 828 -10.13 12.29 2.51
N THR A 829 -11.37 12.33 2.04
CA THR A 829 -11.74 12.94 0.76
C THR A 829 -13.13 13.57 0.85
N ASP A 830 -13.27 14.76 0.29
CA ASP A 830 -14.57 15.44 0.09
C ASP A 830 -15.10 15.26 -1.34
N SER A 831 -14.35 14.61 -2.22
CA SER A 831 -14.67 14.41 -3.63
C SER A 831 -15.46 13.12 -3.86
N THR A 832 -16.41 13.17 -4.78
CA THR A 832 -17.13 11.98 -5.29
C THR A 832 -16.56 11.44 -6.60
N ARG A 833 -15.50 12.06 -7.14
CA ARG A 833 -14.86 11.67 -8.41
C ARG A 833 -14.46 10.20 -8.41
N VAL A 834 -14.67 9.52 -9.54
CA VAL A 834 -14.30 8.13 -9.82
C VAL A 834 -13.31 8.12 -10.99
N SER A 835 -12.16 7.47 -10.78
CA SER A 835 -11.12 7.27 -11.80
C SER A 835 -11.49 6.15 -12.78
N ASP A 836 -10.77 6.06 -13.90
CA ASP A 836 -10.93 4.95 -14.86
C ASP A 836 -10.71 3.59 -14.20
N ALA A 837 -9.80 3.52 -13.22
CA ALA A 837 -9.60 2.31 -12.43
C ALA A 837 -10.84 1.93 -11.62
N GLY A 838 -11.50 2.91 -11.00
CA GLY A 838 -12.76 2.70 -10.31
C GLY A 838 -13.86 2.20 -11.25
N LEU A 839 -13.99 2.82 -12.43
CA LEU A 839 -14.97 2.40 -13.44
C LEU A 839 -14.76 0.94 -13.86
N ARG A 840 -13.50 0.53 -14.10
CA ARG A 840 -13.17 -0.87 -14.42
C ARG A 840 -13.57 -1.83 -13.31
N ILE A 841 -13.29 -1.49 -12.05
CA ILE A 841 -13.68 -2.31 -10.89
C ILE A 841 -15.20 -2.53 -10.86
N ALA A 842 -15.97 -1.47 -11.06
CA ALA A 842 -17.43 -1.55 -11.09
C ALA A 842 -17.93 -2.36 -12.29
N LYS A 843 -17.38 -2.16 -13.50
CA LYS A 843 -17.71 -2.93 -14.71
C LYS A 843 -17.46 -4.42 -14.51
N THR A 844 -16.29 -4.81 -14.01
CA THR A 844 -15.97 -6.23 -13.73
C THR A 844 -16.95 -6.87 -12.73
N TYR A 845 -17.52 -6.09 -11.81
CA TYR A 845 -18.47 -6.62 -10.83
C TYR A 845 -19.92 -6.63 -11.33
N LEU A 846 -20.36 -5.58 -12.02
CA LEU A 846 -21.75 -5.37 -12.44
C LEU A 846 -22.06 -6.01 -13.81
N GLY A 847 -21.07 -6.23 -14.66
CA GLY A 847 -21.27 -6.70 -16.03
C GLY A 847 -22.23 -5.79 -16.81
N GLY A 848 -23.24 -6.36 -17.46
CA GLY A 848 -24.25 -5.63 -18.23
C GLY A 848 -25.13 -4.63 -17.43
N ARG A 849 -25.05 -4.61 -16.09
CA ARG A 849 -25.72 -3.59 -15.26
C ARG A 849 -24.90 -2.32 -15.05
N PHE A 850 -23.65 -2.32 -15.48
CA PHE A 850 -22.74 -1.19 -15.30
C PHE A 850 -23.19 0.05 -16.07
N THR A 851 -23.16 1.20 -15.40
CA THR A 851 -23.32 2.52 -16.02
C THR A 851 -22.09 3.37 -15.65
N PRO A 852 -21.28 3.82 -16.63
CA PRO A 852 -20.07 4.59 -16.34
C PRO A 852 -20.43 5.98 -15.81
N ARG A 853 -20.28 6.20 -14.49
CA ARG A 853 -20.50 7.51 -13.86
C ARG A 853 -19.21 7.98 -13.22
N ARG A 854 -18.57 8.99 -13.83
CA ARG A 854 -17.36 9.59 -13.28
C ARG A 854 -17.62 10.34 -11.97
N TRP A 855 -18.80 10.94 -11.82
CA TRP A 855 -19.16 11.86 -10.73
C TRP A 855 -18.21 13.07 -10.63
N HIS A 856 -18.75 14.27 -10.44
CA HIS A 856 -17.94 15.49 -10.45
C HIS A 856 -18.38 16.44 -9.34
N MET A 857 -17.69 16.36 -8.19
CA MET A 857 -17.61 17.45 -7.23
C MET A 857 -16.15 17.94 -7.16
N PRO A 858 -15.91 19.24 -6.92
CA PRO A 858 -14.57 19.79 -6.77
C PRO A 858 -13.77 19.05 -5.68
N GLY A 859 -12.51 18.75 -5.96
CA GLY A 859 -11.58 18.13 -5.00
C GLY A 859 -10.43 17.40 -5.68
N ALA A 860 -9.24 17.46 -5.07
CA ALA A 860 -8.02 16.89 -5.64
C ALA A 860 -8.00 15.34 -5.62
N HIS A 861 -8.87 14.71 -4.83
CA HIS A 861 -8.85 13.26 -4.57
C HIS A 861 -10.00 12.51 -5.24
N GLU A 862 -9.88 11.18 -5.25
CA GLU A 862 -10.95 10.26 -5.62
C GLU A 862 -11.92 10.04 -4.44
N CYS A 863 -13.12 9.53 -4.71
CA CYS A 863 -14.05 9.02 -3.70
C CYS A 863 -13.49 7.81 -2.93
N ILE A 864 -14.16 7.45 -1.83
CA ILE A 864 -13.88 6.24 -1.06
C ILE A 864 -14.55 5.05 -1.74
N ARG A 865 -13.75 4.16 -2.32
CA ARG A 865 -14.19 2.96 -3.03
C ARG A 865 -13.26 1.77 -2.80
N PRO A 866 -13.70 0.53 -3.09
CA PRO A 866 -12.81 -0.63 -3.15
C PRO A 866 -11.73 -0.46 -4.24
N THR A 867 -10.56 -1.05 -4.00
CA THR A 867 -9.45 -1.14 -4.98
C THR A 867 -9.51 -2.42 -5.82
N LYS A 868 -10.37 -3.38 -5.44
CA LYS A 868 -10.52 -4.68 -6.09
C LYS A 868 -12.00 -4.99 -6.30
N PRO A 869 -12.38 -5.69 -7.39
CA PRO A 869 -13.77 -6.05 -7.70
C PRO A 869 -14.25 -7.24 -6.85
N LEU A 870 -14.04 -7.18 -5.53
CA LEU A 870 -14.31 -8.25 -4.58
C LEU A 870 -15.36 -7.80 -3.57
N ASN A 871 -16.50 -8.47 -3.54
CA ASN A 871 -17.45 -8.29 -2.45
C ASN A 871 -16.88 -8.86 -1.12
N PRO A 872 -17.53 -8.63 0.03
CA PRO A 872 -17.01 -9.10 1.32
C PRO A 872 -16.84 -10.63 1.40
N GLN A 873 -17.76 -11.42 0.84
CA GLN A 873 -17.68 -12.88 0.87
C GLN A 873 -16.50 -13.39 0.03
N GLU A 874 -16.31 -12.83 -1.17
CA GLU A 874 -15.17 -13.08 -2.06
C GLU A 874 -13.85 -12.71 -1.38
N LEU A 875 -13.76 -11.52 -0.78
CA LEU A 875 -12.58 -11.08 -0.02
C LEU A 875 -12.25 -12.04 1.13
N ILE A 876 -13.24 -12.42 1.94
CA ILE A 876 -13.05 -13.37 3.05
C ILE A 876 -12.57 -14.73 2.54
N SER A 877 -13.16 -15.23 1.45
CA SER A 877 -12.74 -16.50 0.83
C SER A 877 -11.27 -16.46 0.45
N LEU A 878 -10.85 -15.44 -0.31
CA LEU A 878 -9.48 -15.31 -0.79
C LEU A 878 -8.46 -15.05 0.34
N LEU A 879 -8.88 -14.41 1.44
CA LEU A 879 -8.09 -14.30 2.66
C LEU A 879 -7.92 -15.66 3.37
N ARG A 880 -8.98 -16.47 3.44
CA ARG A 880 -8.94 -17.83 4.04
C ARG A 880 -8.06 -18.77 3.24
N GLU A 881 -8.13 -18.69 1.91
CA GLU A 881 -7.27 -19.43 0.99
C GLU A 881 -5.79 -18.96 1.05
N GLY A 882 -5.53 -17.80 1.64
CA GLY A 882 -4.19 -17.21 1.73
C GLY A 882 -3.67 -16.65 0.41
N ILE A 883 -4.55 -16.42 -0.57
CA ILE A 883 -4.27 -15.73 -1.83
C ILE A 883 -4.05 -14.25 -1.55
N ILE A 884 -5.01 -13.61 -0.84
CA ILE A 884 -4.81 -12.25 -0.32
C ILE A 884 -4.11 -12.35 1.03
N ARG A 885 -3.05 -11.56 1.21
CA ARG A 885 -2.30 -11.50 2.47
C ARG A 885 -2.09 -10.07 2.89
N THR A 886 -2.97 -9.57 3.75
CA THR A 886 -2.83 -8.23 4.33
C THR A 886 -1.86 -8.25 5.51
N PRO A 887 -0.90 -7.32 5.60
CA PRO A 887 -0.17 -7.03 6.84
C PRO A 887 -1.06 -6.71 8.03
N VAL A 888 -2.18 -6.06 7.74
CA VAL A 888 -3.20 -5.64 8.69
C VAL A 888 -4.14 -6.81 8.97
N LYS A 889 -4.38 -7.10 10.25
CA LYS A 889 -5.33 -8.13 10.67
C LYS A 889 -6.75 -7.58 10.57
N LEU A 890 -7.53 -8.05 9.60
CA LEU A 890 -8.91 -7.62 9.41
C LEU A 890 -9.82 -8.25 10.46
N THR A 891 -10.61 -7.41 11.13
CA THR A 891 -11.64 -7.83 12.11
C THR A 891 -13.04 -7.82 11.48
N PRO A 892 -14.08 -8.36 12.13
CA PRO A 892 -15.46 -8.25 11.63
C PRO A 892 -15.90 -6.82 11.34
N ASP A 893 -15.47 -5.83 12.12
CA ASP A 893 -15.78 -4.42 11.87
C ASP A 893 -15.15 -3.91 10.56
N HIS A 894 -13.94 -4.39 10.21
CA HIS A 894 -13.29 -4.05 8.93
C HIS A 894 -14.12 -4.56 7.76
N ILE A 895 -14.62 -5.79 7.85
CA ILE A 895 -15.49 -6.38 6.85
C ILE A 895 -16.82 -5.63 6.76
N LYS A 896 -17.43 -5.25 7.89
CA LYS A 896 -18.67 -4.47 7.92
C LYS A 896 -18.52 -3.11 7.22
N LEU A 897 -17.45 -2.37 7.53
CA LEU A 897 -17.19 -1.08 6.89
C LEU A 897 -16.84 -1.25 5.40
N TYR A 898 -16.00 -2.22 5.07
CA TYR A 898 -15.68 -2.56 3.67
C TYR A 898 -16.96 -2.90 2.87
N ASN A 899 -17.87 -3.69 3.45
CA ASN A 899 -19.16 -4.02 2.83
C ASN A 899 -20.01 -2.77 2.56
N LEU A 900 -20.08 -1.86 3.53
CA LEU A 900 -20.83 -0.62 3.37
C LEU A 900 -20.25 0.23 2.22
N ILE A 901 -18.91 0.39 2.18
CA ILE A 901 -18.19 1.09 1.12
C ILE A 901 -18.42 0.41 -0.24
N PHE A 902 -18.25 -0.91 -0.28
CA PHE A 902 -18.44 -1.71 -1.48
C PHE A 902 -19.84 -1.55 -2.06
N LYS A 903 -20.88 -1.74 -1.24
CA LYS A 903 -22.28 -1.60 -1.65
C LYS A 903 -22.59 -0.21 -2.18
N ARG A 904 -22.13 0.84 -1.48
CA ARG A 904 -22.35 2.22 -1.91
C ARG A 904 -21.67 2.51 -3.25
N PHE A 905 -20.42 2.08 -3.40
CA PHE A 905 -19.67 2.28 -4.64
C PHE A 905 -20.30 1.54 -5.82
N ILE A 906 -20.63 0.25 -5.66
CA ILE A 906 -21.28 -0.55 -6.71
C ILE A 906 -22.64 0.06 -7.08
N ALA A 907 -23.46 0.45 -6.09
CA ALA A 907 -24.72 1.13 -6.37
C ALA A 907 -24.52 2.42 -7.17
N SER A 908 -23.48 3.22 -6.88
CA SER A 908 -23.17 4.46 -7.60
C SER A 908 -22.84 4.29 -9.09
N GLN A 909 -22.53 3.06 -9.52
CA GLN A 909 -22.14 2.69 -10.89
C GLN A 909 -23.14 1.71 -11.53
N ASP A 910 -24.26 1.44 -10.87
CA ASP A 910 -25.33 0.57 -11.36
C ASP A 910 -26.39 1.41 -12.10
N ARG A 911 -27.26 0.74 -12.85
CA ARG A 911 -28.35 1.39 -13.58
C ARG A 911 -29.37 2.01 -12.63
N GLN A 912 -30.03 3.05 -13.13
CA GLN A 912 -31.14 3.71 -12.43
C GLN A 912 -32.28 2.72 -12.20
N VAL A 913 -33.09 3.00 -11.17
CA VAL A 913 -34.24 2.17 -10.85
C VAL A 913 -35.51 2.94 -11.16
N LYS A 914 -36.39 2.36 -11.98
CA LYS A 914 -37.77 2.82 -12.12
C LYS A 914 -38.60 2.38 -10.92
N VAL A 915 -39.23 3.33 -10.25
CA VAL A 915 -40.15 3.12 -9.14
C VAL A 915 -41.52 3.69 -9.48
N VAL A 916 -42.55 3.18 -8.82
CA VAL A 916 -43.87 3.81 -8.83
C VAL A 916 -44.03 4.60 -7.55
N ARG A 917 -44.37 5.87 -7.72
CA ARG A 917 -44.56 6.82 -6.65
C ARG A 917 -46.04 7.19 -6.57
N GLN A 918 -46.67 6.86 -5.46
CA GLN A 918 -48.08 7.17 -5.22
C GLN A 918 -48.18 8.48 -4.46
N LYS A 919 -48.88 9.46 -5.05
CA LYS A 919 -49.26 10.71 -4.39
C LYS A 919 -50.70 10.59 -3.93
N ALA A 920 -50.94 10.88 -2.66
CA ALA A 920 -52.28 10.88 -2.08
C ALA A 920 -52.45 12.10 -1.18
N ARG A 921 -53.68 12.60 -1.13
CA ARG A 921 -54.14 13.59 -0.18
C ARG A 921 -54.97 12.88 0.88
N VAL A 922 -54.58 13.03 2.15
CA VAL A 922 -55.29 12.41 3.27
C VAL A 922 -55.94 13.50 4.10
N LYS A 923 -57.27 13.52 4.11
CA LYS A 923 -58.05 14.41 4.95
C LYS A 923 -58.31 13.73 6.28
N ALA A 924 -57.81 14.33 7.35
CA ALA A 924 -57.95 13.81 8.71
C ALA A 924 -58.07 14.97 9.69
N VAL A 925 -59.12 14.96 10.52
CA VAL A 925 -59.30 15.95 11.60
C VAL A 925 -59.32 17.41 11.09
N GLY A 926 -60.05 17.65 10.00
CA GLY A 926 -60.15 18.99 9.39
C GLY A 926 -58.92 19.46 8.61
N GLU A 927 -57.82 18.70 8.64
CA GLU A 927 -56.55 19.02 7.98
C GLU A 927 -56.31 18.12 6.76
N THR A 928 -55.51 18.62 5.83
CA THR A 928 -55.16 17.95 4.59
C THR A 928 -53.66 17.64 4.54
N PHE A 929 -53.31 16.36 4.42
CA PHE A 929 -51.93 15.90 4.35
C PHE A 929 -51.58 15.44 2.94
N GLU A 930 -50.48 15.93 2.40
CA GLU A 930 -49.88 15.35 1.21
C GLU A 930 -48.96 14.19 1.59
N VAL A 931 -49.23 13.04 1.01
CA VAL A 931 -48.52 11.79 1.28
C VAL A 931 -47.90 11.31 -0.03
N ASP A 932 -46.59 11.15 0.01
CA ASP A 932 -45.78 10.67 -1.10
C ASP A 932 -45.05 9.39 -0.68
N ARG A 933 -45.27 8.29 -1.42
CA ARG A 933 -44.75 6.96 -1.10
C ARG A 933 -44.21 6.26 -2.34
N ILE A 934 -43.06 5.62 -2.19
CA ILE A 934 -42.59 4.63 -3.16
C ILE A 934 -43.32 3.33 -2.88
N VAL A 935 -44.24 2.94 -3.78
CA VAL A 935 -45.11 1.78 -3.59
C VAL A 935 -44.65 0.53 -4.32
N GLU A 936 -43.84 0.70 -5.36
CA GLU A 936 -43.37 -0.41 -6.20
C GLU A 936 -41.99 -0.11 -6.80
N VAL A 937 -41.19 -1.15 -7.03
CA VAL A 937 -39.93 -1.09 -7.77
C VAL A 937 -40.09 -1.90 -9.05
N LYS A 938 -40.24 -1.21 -10.20
CA LYS A 938 -40.54 -1.84 -11.50
C LYS A 938 -39.33 -2.45 -12.19
N SER A 939 -38.12 -2.03 -11.85
CA SER A 939 -36.90 -2.51 -12.50
C SER A 939 -35.81 -2.86 -11.51
N ARG A 940 -35.07 -3.95 -11.75
CA ARG A 940 -33.81 -4.21 -11.02
C ARG A 940 -32.82 -3.06 -11.23
N GLY A 941 -32.01 -2.73 -10.23
CA GLY A 941 -30.96 -1.72 -10.34
C GLY A 941 -30.32 -1.43 -8.98
N TRP A 942 -29.78 -0.24 -8.81
CA TRP A 942 -28.91 0.10 -7.68
C TRP A 942 -29.52 -0.15 -6.28
N ILE A 943 -30.85 -0.09 -6.12
CA ILE A 943 -31.54 -0.33 -4.84
C ILE A 943 -31.23 -1.72 -4.27
N GLU A 944 -31.04 -2.74 -5.13
CA GLU A 944 -30.66 -4.09 -4.69
C GLU A 944 -29.27 -4.11 -4.04
N ASN A 945 -28.35 -3.28 -4.57
CA ASN A 945 -26.99 -3.16 -4.06
C ASN A 945 -26.93 -2.29 -2.79
N TYR A 946 -27.79 -1.27 -2.67
CA TYR A 946 -27.84 -0.35 -1.52
C TYR A 946 -29.27 -0.09 -1.01
N PRO A 947 -29.92 -1.06 -0.34
CA PRO A 947 -31.33 -0.97 0.07
C PRO A 947 -31.55 -0.12 1.34
N TYR A 948 -30.64 0.79 1.66
CA TYR A 948 -30.64 1.55 2.92
C TYR A 948 -31.22 2.97 2.79
N LEU A 949 -31.56 3.40 1.57
CA LEU A 949 -32.05 4.76 1.28
C LEU A 949 -33.57 4.84 1.18
N TYR A 950 -34.18 3.92 0.43
CA TYR A 950 -35.62 3.90 0.19
C TYR A 950 -36.24 2.65 0.81
N LYS A 951 -37.44 2.81 1.37
CA LYS A 951 -38.28 1.70 1.84
C LYS A 951 -39.51 1.65 0.93
N VAL A 952 -39.77 0.51 0.33
CA VAL A 952 -41.03 0.27 -0.39
C VAL A 952 -42.16 0.19 0.63
N GLN A 953 -43.24 0.90 0.36
CA GLN A 953 -44.37 1.08 1.25
C GLN A 953 -45.65 0.51 0.60
N PRO A 954 -46.64 0.03 1.38
CA PRO A 954 -47.89 -0.45 0.79
C PRO A 954 -48.66 0.67 0.07
N ARG A 955 -49.38 0.33 -1.01
CA ARG A 955 -50.32 1.25 -1.66
C ARG A 955 -51.43 1.68 -0.69
N LEU A 956 -51.76 2.96 -0.72
CA LEU A 956 -52.97 3.48 -0.10
C LEU A 956 -54.17 3.19 -1.01
N LYS A 957 -55.30 2.84 -0.42
CA LYS A 957 -56.57 2.62 -1.13
C LYS A 957 -57.43 3.87 -1.02
N GLU A 958 -58.09 4.23 -2.12
CA GLU A 958 -59.08 5.31 -2.18
C GLU A 958 -60.21 5.08 -1.17
N GLY A 959 -60.71 6.15 -0.56
CA GLY A 959 -61.92 6.14 0.25
C GLY A 959 -61.68 6.26 1.76
N LEU A 960 -62.67 5.81 2.53
CA LEU A 960 -62.66 5.90 4.00
C LEU A 960 -61.83 4.77 4.62
N SER A 961 -60.91 5.15 5.50
CA SER A 961 -60.10 4.19 6.26
C SER A 961 -60.22 4.45 7.76
N LYS A 962 -60.24 3.38 8.56
CA LYS A 962 -60.19 3.50 10.02
C LYS A 962 -58.80 3.97 10.44
N ALA A 963 -58.75 4.94 11.33
CA ALA A 963 -57.51 5.43 11.93
C ALA A 963 -57.67 5.58 13.44
N VAL A 964 -56.54 5.65 14.14
CA VAL A 964 -56.50 5.92 15.57
C VAL A 964 -55.75 7.22 15.80
N ILE A 965 -56.39 8.13 16.53
CA ILE A 965 -55.81 9.39 16.97
C ILE A 965 -55.20 9.19 18.36
N LYS A 966 -53.94 9.61 18.53
CA LYS A 966 -53.29 9.71 19.85
C LYS A 966 -52.57 11.05 19.99
N HIS A 967 -52.74 11.70 21.14
CA HIS A 967 -52.01 12.90 21.51
C HIS A 967 -50.76 12.51 22.28
N VAL A 968 -49.64 12.44 21.57
CA VAL A 968 -48.36 12.06 22.17
C VAL A 968 -47.54 13.29 22.51
N LYS A 969 -46.99 13.32 23.72
CA LYS A 969 -45.93 14.28 24.07
C LYS A 969 -44.63 13.79 23.44
N VAL A 970 -44.15 14.51 22.43
CA VAL A 970 -42.88 14.21 21.76
C VAL A 970 -41.88 15.33 21.99
N ARG A 971 -40.59 15.02 21.86
CA ARG A 971 -39.54 16.03 21.93
C ARG A 971 -39.55 16.86 20.65
N LYS A 972 -39.41 18.19 20.77
CA LYS A 972 -39.31 19.09 19.58
C LYS A 972 -38.16 18.71 18.65
N ALA A 973 -37.09 18.14 19.20
CA ALA A 973 -35.98 17.60 18.42
C ALA A 973 -35.40 16.33 19.07
N LYS A 974 -34.72 15.51 18.27
CA LYS A 974 -33.83 14.45 18.80
C LYS A 974 -32.44 15.05 19.06
N PRO A 975 -31.73 14.62 20.12
CA PRO A 975 -30.32 14.98 20.27
C PRO A 975 -29.51 14.52 19.07
N TYR A 976 -28.38 15.18 18.80
CA TYR A 976 -27.50 14.79 17.69
C TYR A 976 -26.92 13.39 17.90
N THR A 977 -26.90 12.58 16.85
CA THR A 977 -25.93 11.49 16.72
C THR A 977 -24.59 12.03 16.21
N GLN A 978 -23.51 11.24 16.32
CA GLN A 978 -22.21 11.63 15.75
C GLN A 978 -22.31 11.88 14.24
N GLY A 979 -23.06 11.04 13.50
CA GLY A 979 -23.24 11.19 12.06
C GLY A 979 -23.99 12.46 11.65
N GLU A 980 -25.07 12.82 12.36
CA GLU A 980 -25.83 14.06 12.10
C GLU A 980 -25.00 15.30 12.44
N LEU A 981 -24.20 15.24 13.49
CA LEU A 981 -23.29 16.32 13.84
C LEU A 981 -22.24 16.53 12.74
N ILE A 982 -21.66 15.47 12.19
CA ILE A 982 -20.71 15.55 11.07
C ILE A 982 -21.37 16.14 9.82
N SER A 983 -22.62 15.74 9.53
CA SER A 983 -23.40 16.33 8.43
C SER A 983 -23.60 17.84 8.64
N THR A 984 -23.89 18.25 9.87
CA THR A 984 -24.05 19.66 10.25
C THR A 984 -22.73 20.44 10.11
N MET A 985 -21.62 19.85 10.58
CA MET A 985 -20.27 20.39 10.44
C MET A 985 -19.93 20.66 8.97
N LYS A 986 -20.16 19.68 8.08
CA LYS A 986 -19.94 19.83 6.63
C LYS A 986 -20.82 20.93 6.03
N GLN A 987 -22.13 20.91 6.30
CA GLN A 987 -23.07 21.90 5.78
C GLN A 987 -22.69 23.33 6.18
N LYS A 988 -22.20 23.51 7.41
CA LYS A 988 -21.79 24.80 7.96
C LYS A 988 -20.34 25.19 7.63
N GLY A 989 -19.61 24.35 6.90
CA GLY A 989 -18.21 24.59 6.53
C GLY A 989 -17.23 24.55 7.70
N ILE A 990 -17.55 23.83 8.79
CA ILE A 990 -16.68 23.66 9.96
C ILE A 990 -16.00 22.30 9.93
N GLY A 991 -14.67 22.31 9.92
CA GLY A 991 -13.86 21.09 9.90
C GLY A 991 -13.63 20.55 8.48
N ARG A 992 -12.91 19.44 8.43
CA ARG A 992 -12.41 18.77 7.21
C ARG A 992 -12.40 17.26 7.44
N PRO A 993 -12.26 16.43 6.38
CA PRO A 993 -12.12 14.97 6.49
C PRO A 993 -11.13 14.49 7.56
N SER A 994 -10.02 15.22 7.75
CA SER A 994 -9.01 14.92 8.76
C SER A 994 -9.42 15.30 10.20
N THR A 995 -10.38 16.22 10.38
CA THR A 995 -10.70 16.80 11.71
C THR A 995 -12.07 16.43 12.26
N TYR A 996 -13.05 15.99 11.46
CA TYR A 996 -14.40 15.67 11.92
C TYR A 996 -14.41 14.74 13.15
N ALA A 997 -13.76 13.58 13.03
CA ALA A 997 -13.70 12.59 14.12
C ALA A 997 -12.87 13.08 15.31
N VAL A 998 -11.83 13.89 15.06
CA VAL A 998 -10.95 14.45 16.11
C VAL A 998 -11.71 15.45 16.98
N ILE A 999 -12.51 16.34 16.37
CA ILE A 999 -13.31 17.34 17.08
C ILE A 999 -14.32 16.64 18.02
N ILE A 1000 -15.05 15.65 17.50
CA ILE A 1000 -16.01 14.87 18.30
C ILE A 1000 -15.29 14.10 19.41
N SER A 1001 -14.12 13.52 19.12
CA SER A 1001 -13.33 12.81 20.13
C SER A 1001 -12.89 13.73 21.27
N LYS A 1002 -12.43 14.95 20.96
CA LYS A 1002 -11.99 15.93 21.97
C LYS A 1002 -13.14 16.32 22.90
N ILE A 1003 -14.32 16.68 22.40
CA ILE A 1003 -15.46 17.05 23.27
C ILE A 1003 -15.92 15.91 24.19
N LEU A 1004 -15.83 14.65 23.72
CA LEU A 1004 -16.13 13.46 24.52
C LEU A 1004 -15.04 13.21 25.58
N GLN A 1005 -13.76 13.26 25.20
CA GLN A 1005 -12.63 13.05 26.11
C GLN A 1005 -12.57 14.10 27.23
N ARG A 1006 -12.92 15.35 26.92
CA ARG A 1006 -13.01 16.47 27.87
C ARG A 1006 -14.28 16.42 28.74
N LYS A 1007 -15.14 15.41 28.54
CA LYS A 1007 -16.40 15.21 29.25
C LYS A 1007 -17.38 16.40 29.11
N TYR A 1008 -17.29 17.16 28.02
CA TYR A 1008 -18.26 18.21 27.69
C TYR A 1008 -19.58 17.60 27.19
N VAL A 1009 -19.45 16.44 26.56
CA VAL A 1009 -20.55 15.64 26.01
C VAL A 1009 -20.35 14.19 26.42
N ARG A 1010 -21.44 13.43 26.55
CA ARG A 1010 -21.45 11.98 26.72
C ARG A 1010 -22.20 11.35 25.55
N ASP A 1011 -21.70 10.22 25.07
CA ASP A 1011 -22.43 9.39 24.13
C ASP A 1011 -23.34 8.43 24.90
N VAL A 1012 -24.65 8.57 24.76
CA VAL A 1012 -25.66 7.75 25.42
C VAL A 1012 -26.54 7.12 24.35
N LYS A 1013 -26.39 5.80 24.16
CA LYS A 1013 -27.11 5.02 23.13
C LYS A 1013 -26.98 5.61 21.72
N GLY A 1014 -25.81 6.18 21.38
CA GLY A 1014 -25.52 6.78 20.08
C GLY A 1014 -25.90 8.26 19.95
N TYR A 1015 -26.46 8.85 21.00
CA TYR A 1015 -26.83 10.26 21.06
C TYR A 1015 -25.83 11.06 21.91
N LEU A 1016 -25.48 12.24 21.42
CA LEU A 1016 -24.58 13.20 22.06
C LEU A 1016 -25.38 14.07 23.03
N ILE A 1017 -25.16 13.83 24.33
CA ILE A 1017 -25.83 14.52 25.43
C ILE A 1017 -24.82 15.44 26.13
N PRO A 1018 -25.08 16.75 26.20
CA PRO A 1018 -24.17 17.68 26.87
C PRO A 1018 -24.15 17.45 28.39
N THR A 1019 -23.02 17.77 29.02
CA THR A 1019 -22.88 17.74 30.48
C THR A 1019 -23.00 19.13 31.09
N ARG A 1020 -23.19 19.20 32.42
CA ARG A 1020 -23.16 20.48 33.16
C ARG A 1020 -21.84 21.24 32.91
N THR A 1021 -20.72 20.52 32.90
CA THR A 1021 -19.41 21.10 32.56
C THR A 1021 -19.41 21.68 31.15
N GLY A 1022 -19.90 20.94 30.15
CA GLY A 1022 -19.99 21.44 28.77
C GLY A 1022 -20.81 22.72 28.64
N TYR A 1023 -21.95 22.80 29.32
CA TYR A 1023 -22.79 24.00 29.34
C TYR A 1023 -22.07 25.22 29.95
N ILE A 1024 -21.43 25.05 31.11
CA ILE A 1024 -20.70 26.13 31.79
C ILE A 1024 -19.54 26.63 30.93
N ILE A 1025 -18.76 25.72 30.36
CA ILE A 1025 -17.60 26.05 29.53
C ILE A 1025 -18.03 26.78 28.26
N TYR A 1026 -19.05 26.28 27.56
CA TYR A 1026 -19.57 26.94 26.36
C TYR A 1026 -20.04 28.36 26.63
N ASN A 1027 -20.87 28.56 27.67
CA ASN A 1027 -21.40 29.88 28.00
C ASN A 1027 -20.33 30.87 28.44
N TYR A 1028 -19.30 30.39 29.14
CA TYR A 1028 -18.15 31.23 29.49
C TYR A 1028 -17.41 31.71 28.24
N LEU A 1029 -17.07 30.79 27.34
CA LEU A 1029 -16.32 31.09 26.13
C LEU A 1029 -17.10 32.02 25.19
N ILE A 1030 -18.39 31.74 24.94
CA ILE A 1030 -19.18 32.53 23.99
C ILE A 1030 -19.47 33.95 24.50
N LYS A 1031 -19.56 34.13 25.82
CA LYS A 1031 -19.75 35.45 26.43
C LYS A 1031 -18.47 36.29 26.38
N LYS A 1032 -17.30 35.67 26.58
CA LYS A 1032 -16.03 36.39 26.74
C LYS A 1032 -15.22 36.51 25.44
N TYR A 1033 -15.30 35.51 24.56
CA TYR A 1033 -14.48 35.40 23.35
C TYR A 1033 -15.30 35.06 22.08
N PRO A 1034 -16.45 35.70 21.82
CA PRO A 1034 -17.33 35.33 20.71
C PRO A 1034 -16.63 35.34 19.35
N ASP A 1035 -15.80 36.36 19.10
CA ASP A 1035 -15.14 36.56 17.81
C ASP A 1035 -14.09 35.49 17.49
N LEU A 1036 -13.48 34.88 18.51
CA LEU A 1036 -12.43 33.86 18.33
C LEU A 1036 -13.02 32.47 18.03
N ILE A 1037 -14.28 32.26 18.39
CA ILE A 1037 -14.91 30.93 18.41
C ILE A 1037 -16.26 30.88 17.70
N SER A 1038 -16.63 31.92 16.96
CA SER A 1038 -17.89 31.94 16.21
C SER A 1038 -17.85 30.99 15.01
N GLU A 1039 -19.02 30.53 14.56
CA GLU A 1039 -19.16 29.72 13.34
C GLU A 1039 -18.62 30.47 12.11
N GLU A 1040 -18.94 31.77 11.99
CA GLU A 1040 -18.51 32.60 10.88
C GLU A 1040 -16.99 32.78 10.86
N ARG A 1041 -16.38 33.10 12.00
CA ARG A 1041 -14.92 33.17 12.13
C ARG A 1041 -14.27 31.84 11.73
N THR A 1042 -14.84 30.74 12.20
CA THR A 1042 -14.38 29.39 11.89
C THR A 1042 -14.36 29.18 10.38
N ARG A 1043 -15.45 29.51 9.68
CA ARG A 1043 -15.55 29.35 8.24
C ARG A 1043 -14.59 30.26 7.46
N ASN A 1044 -14.49 31.53 7.83
CA ASN A 1044 -13.66 32.50 7.13
C ASN A 1044 -12.18 32.14 7.19
N LEU A 1045 -11.72 31.64 8.34
CA LEU A 1045 -10.33 31.23 8.48
C LEU A 1045 -10.00 29.95 7.69
N GLU A 1046 -10.93 28.99 7.63
CA GLU A 1046 -10.76 27.80 6.79
C GLU A 1046 -10.66 28.17 5.30
N LYS A 1047 -11.41 29.20 4.84
CA LYS A 1047 -11.28 29.73 3.48
C LYS A 1047 -9.92 30.41 3.25
N LYS A 1048 -9.42 31.18 4.22
CA LYS A 1048 -8.07 31.77 4.14
C LYS A 1048 -6.99 30.69 4.00
N MET A 1049 -7.13 29.56 4.71
CA MET A 1049 -6.21 28.43 4.54
C MET A 1049 -6.29 27.78 3.14
N GLU A 1050 -7.49 27.68 2.56
CA GLU A 1050 -7.66 27.21 1.17
C GLU A 1050 -7.01 28.18 0.17
N MET A 1051 -7.11 29.49 0.40
CA MET A 1051 -6.44 30.51 -0.40
C MET A 1051 -4.91 30.40 -0.30
N VAL A 1052 -4.36 30.11 0.88
CA VAL A 1052 -2.93 29.82 1.04
C VAL A 1052 -2.56 28.55 0.28
N GLU A 1053 -3.37 27.50 0.35
CA GLU A 1053 -3.11 26.24 -0.35
C GLU A 1053 -3.11 26.41 -1.88
N SER A 1054 -3.95 27.30 -2.42
CA SER A 1054 -3.96 27.65 -3.84
C SER A 1054 -2.93 28.71 -4.23
N GLY A 1055 -2.16 29.26 -3.28
CA GLY A 1055 -1.20 30.34 -3.50
C GLY A 1055 -1.82 31.71 -3.77
N ALA A 1056 -3.11 31.91 -3.46
CA ALA A 1056 -3.83 33.16 -3.67
C ALA A 1056 -3.61 34.20 -2.55
N GLU A 1057 -3.19 33.76 -1.35
CA GLU A 1057 -2.93 34.63 -0.19
C GLU A 1057 -1.59 34.30 0.46
N ASP A 1058 -0.93 35.31 1.03
CA ASP A 1058 0.32 35.12 1.76
C ASP A 1058 0.07 34.59 3.18
N TYR A 1059 0.72 33.47 3.49
CA TYR A 1059 0.61 32.79 4.76
C TYR A 1059 1.18 33.61 5.93
N GLN A 1060 2.22 34.44 5.71
CA GLN A 1060 2.81 35.28 6.76
C GLN A 1060 1.83 36.37 7.21
N LYS A 1061 1.14 37.01 6.26
CA LYS A 1061 0.08 37.99 6.54
C LYS A 1061 -1.05 37.39 7.37
N ILE A 1062 -1.47 36.17 7.05
CA ILE A 1062 -2.53 35.48 7.83
C ILE A 1062 -2.05 35.16 9.25
N ILE A 1063 -0.79 34.73 9.42
CA ILE A 1063 -0.23 34.50 10.76
C ILE A 1063 -0.13 35.81 11.54
N ASP A 1064 0.22 36.92 10.88
CA ASP A 1064 0.27 38.25 11.49
C ASP A 1064 -1.07 38.72 12.02
N GLU A 1065 -2.11 38.63 11.18
CA GLU A 1065 -3.49 38.91 11.57
C GLU A 1065 -3.92 38.07 12.78
N LEU A 1066 -3.58 36.77 12.78
CA LEU A 1066 -3.87 35.87 13.89
C LEU A 1066 -3.13 36.25 15.18
N TYR A 1067 -1.85 36.63 15.07
CA TYR A 1067 -1.04 37.01 16.23
C TYR A 1067 -1.61 38.24 16.92
N HIS A 1068 -1.87 39.30 16.15
CA HIS A 1068 -2.41 40.56 16.68
C HIS A 1068 -3.81 40.39 17.25
N GLU A 1069 -4.67 39.60 16.60
CA GLU A 1069 -6.01 39.33 17.10
C GLU A 1069 -6.00 38.59 18.44
N ILE A 1070 -5.15 37.57 18.59
CA ILE A 1070 -5.08 36.78 19.82
C ILE A 1070 -4.52 37.63 20.96
N LYS A 1071 -3.40 38.31 20.73
CA LYS A 1071 -2.72 39.15 21.73
C LYS A 1071 -3.56 40.32 22.21
N ASN A 1072 -4.43 40.87 21.36
CA ASN A 1072 -5.31 41.97 21.74
C ASN A 1072 -6.54 41.50 22.54
N LYS A 1073 -6.90 40.20 22.48
CA LYS A 1073 -8.13 39.67 23.09
C LYS A 1073 -7.90 38.81 24.33
N ILE A 1074 -6.75 38.16 24.43
CA ILE A 1074 -6.35 37.30 25.56
C ILE A 1074 -5.04 37.85 26.12
#